data_AF-Q9VA99-F1
#
_entry.id   AF-Q9VA99-F1
#
_cell.length_a   1.000
_cell.length_b   1.000
_cell.length_c   1.000
_cell.angle_alpha   90.00
_cell.angle_beta   90.00
_cell.angle_gamma   90.00
#
_symmetry.space_group_name_H-M   'P 1'
#
loop_
_entity.id
_entity.type
_entity.pdbx_description
1 polymer ?
#
loop_
_entity_poly.entity_id
_entity_poly.type
_entity_poly.pdbx_seq_one_letter_code
_entity_poly.pdbx_strand_id
1 'polypeptide(L)'
;MAPGGRQLLWMASICWIASLMSGADAQHLIAYISQRGLHGEITFRQMNATTVEIKANLEATLQYPDQVWSWGVRRFPVDYSNIDPDERCELSRLGSQVLSFDEDLEYLVLPGNETSSWERNMQLIGDRGIWGKSLVLTEVNANARICATITTIQSSVEHMAEARFNTPVAGSVHFRWLAPAEGAVGDTLIYSDLYHIRAQPAALEEDRSQAGPFTQHHWKIYVTDIFKHDHHRTEDNCNFLQQVFDPQGSGAGKGIGDLDARLGRIGVAKNALRSPQRSVFRDAQLALLPSDLTIPHRTLYLVLFDNQHPDSYLACTKIRHVQPLTHKTFINSGGVKGEVTFMQRSKFDPTFLNFTLGAPLSQHVSRKFAEDVAAFRIHSLPPVPSRMGHEDYCLTTGDMHNPREINENIPPPGYGTQEQYPVGDLSGKLQGRNKGYWHQYVLPGTSSELNGLYWDVFLPLQGRYSIAQRSLVIYTFNRSNVTNITKMIWGCSSLSQYQRNGIYQQNMVTAQVLFRYPVVGRVIFRQTAEQPWQDTTVLFEYLIQADGSTQNTTHDHRWAIHSNAPGKDFYDWQQRCISAGPVYNPFRVDWGNRSVDDFCRPSLASMCRVGAMDARSGTLTIAGGRRVAQKISRKMFVDGNLPLSGRHSILGKSLVIYEDSGPKARGERLACSAVIGHFRRKVVAKEWYANGDSLTVSGRVEITQQSEYDVSNVEVQLKGLQDNTGYYIHRTPVEANLAFPCEASTLYGHWNPFDVSPKSSPPPKRGTTDQYEMGDLSGKFGGLEGVTQFEDAYNDTNLPLFGYNSIIGRSVVIQKKQKNARWACSTLERGYSPSEARELRAIASFHHPTGYAYGYIKMTQLIHNDGSQSETVIEVKLRHPGKNDRNSTRNHNWQIFVNPVGVDAAVKPTITRCVAGGYVWNPYYTQLADPLNLDLYEQECSPDNPLRCYVGDVGARLGTIDLGGERVVLTDSNFPLEAPVGAIGRSIVIFGPDHSHERFACANIEPDHNVIKYINLQKPPRFVVAQFLDELRSVMGIPEWMLDVDARKTKELHGGACIQMIIHFKGPLAHRLELDMSRLIAAGRLDAPSLFIPGYVNQKRKATISYRTCGVRDTNEKRTKNFKGGFYSSSSAPNEPKPLVLAFVVIGLAFRFL
;
A
#
# COMPACT_ATOMS: atom_id res chain seq x y z
N MET A 1 -30.16 -70.92 -47.08
CA MET A 1 -30.80 -71.44 -45.84
C MET A 1 -29.70 -71.54 -44.79
N ALA A 2 -29.71 -70.91 -43.63
CA ALA A 2 -30.77 -70.31 -42.83
C ALA A 2 -30.20 -69.12 -42.01
N PRO A 3 -31.05 -68.24 -41.47
CA PRO A 3 -30.70 -66.90 -41.02
C PRO A 3 -30.63 -66.73 -39.49
N GLY A 4 -29.90 -65.69 -39.08
CA GLY A 4 -30.26 -64.70 -38.05
C GLY A 4 -30.73 -65.17 -36.68
N GLY A 5 -29.91 -64.95 -35.64
CA GLY A 5 -30.43 -64.99 -34.26
C GLY A 5 -29.46 -64.90 -33.07
N ARG A 6 -28.18 -64.51 -33.20
CA ARG A 6 -27.26 -64.45 -32.03
C ARG A 6 -26.34 -63.24 -31.89
N GLN A 7 -26.52 -62.15 -32.65
CA GLN A 7 -25.60 -60.99 -32.58
C GLN A 7 -26.07 -59.80 -31.73
N LEU A 8 -27.23 -59.85 -31.06
CA LEU A 8 -27.71 -58.72 -30.24
C LEU A 8 -27.25 -58.71 -28.78
N LEU A 9 -26.60 -59.77 -28.28
CA LEU A 9 -26.07 -59.80 -26.90
C LEU A 9 -24.56 -59.52 -26.80
N TRP A 10 -23.82 -59.55 -27.92
CA TRP A 10 -22.37 -59.26 -27.91
C TRP A 10 -22.04 -57.77 -28.13
N MET A 11 -22.93 -56.99 -28.75
CA MET A 11 -22.69 -55.55 -28.92
C MET A 11 -22.77 -54.75 -27.61
N ALA A 12 -23.50 -55.23 -26.60
CA ALA A 12 -23.55 -54.58 -25.29
C ALA A 12 -22.24 -54.74 -24.49
N SER A 13 -21.57 -55.89 -24.59
CA SER A 13 -20.28 -56.11 -23.90
C SER A 13 -19.10 -55.46 -24.63
N ILE A 14 -19.14 -55.29 -25.96
CA ILE A 14 -18.08 -54.58 -26.68
C ILE A 14 -18.15 -53.06 -26.42
N CYS A 15 -19.32 -52.48 -26.17
CA CYS A 15 -19.42 -51.09 -25.71
C CYS A 15 -18.88 -50.86 -24.29
N TRP A 16 -18.79 -51.89 -23.44
CA TRP A 16 -18.18 -51.79 -22.11
C TRP A 16 -16.68 -52.08 -22.09
N ILE A 17 -16.15 -52.78 -23.11
CA ILE A 17 -14.70 -52.99 -23.25
C ILE A 17 -14.07 -51.85 -24.07
N ALA A 18 -14.84 -51.18 -24.94
CA ALA A 18 -14.38 -49.98 -25.65
C ALA A 18 -14.25 -48.74 -24.75
N SER A 19 -14.85 -48.73 -23.54
CA SER A 19 -14.66 -47.67 -22.53
C SER A 19 -13.54 -47.96 -21.53
N LEU A 20 -12.82 -49.08 -21.65
CA LEU A 20 -11.66 -49.42 -20.82
C LEU A 20 -10.30 -49.23 -21.53
N MET A 21 -10.28 -48.59 -22.70
CA MET A 21 -9.07 -47.87 -23.12
C MET A 21 -9.01 -46.57 -22.31
N SER A 22 -8.54 -46.71 -21.07
CA SER A 22 -8.11 -45.62 -20.19
C SER A 22 -7.43 -44.52 -21.01
N GLY A 23 -8.01 -43.32 -20.95
CA GLY A 23 -7.56 -42.19 -21.74
C GLY A 23 -6.07 -41.95 -21.59
N ALA A 24 -5.37 -41.94 -22.71
CA ALA A 24 -4.19 -41.09 -22.81
C ALA A 24 -4.71 -39.66 -22.69
N ASP A 25 -4.82 -39.13 -21.47
CA ASP A 25 -5.12 -37.73 -21.24
C ASP A 25 -4.16 -36.91 -22.10
N ALA A 26 -4.72 -36.22 -23.10
CA ALA A 26 -3.96 -35.60 -24.17
C ALA A 26 -3.15 -34.41 -23.61
N GLN A 27 -1.92 -34.69 -23.20
CA GLN A 27 -0.97 -33.67 -22.78
C GLN A 27 -0.75 -32.70 -23.94
N HIS A 28 -0.88 -31.41 -23.66
CA HIS A 28 -0.78 -30.35 -24.65
C HIS A 28 0.19 -29.28 -24.15
N LEU A 29 1.36 -29.23 -24.77
CA LEU A 29 2.44 -28.31 -24.46
C LEU A 29 2.53 -27.22 -25.53
N ILE A 30 3.14 -26.10 -25.16
CA ILE A 30 3.32 -24.93 -26.01
C ILE A 30 4.65 -24.24 -25.70
N ALA A 31 5.27 -23.69 -26.74
CA ALA A 31 6.41 -22.80 -26.65
C ALA A 31 6.09 -21.49 -27.39
N TYR A 32 6.19 -20.36 -26.67
CA TYR A 32 5.92 -19.03 -27.20
C TYR A 32 7.21 -18.36 -27.67
N ILE A 33 7.26 -17.95 -28.93
CA ILE A 33 8.47 -17.47 -29.60
C ILE A 33 8.23 -16.04 -30.10
N SER A 34 9.11 -15.12 -29.77
CA SER A 34 9.09 -13.76 -30.31
C SER A 34 10.48 -13.12 -30.23
N GLN A 35 11.38 -13.56 -31.11
CA GLN A 35 12.77 -13.09 -31.17
C GLN A 35 13.33 -13.21 -32.59
N ARG A 36 14.34 -12.39 -32.92
CA ARG A 36 15.16 -12.48 -34.15
C ARG A 36 14.32 -12.54 -35.42
N GLY A 37 13.23 -11.76 -35.45
CA GLY A 37 12.34 -11.70 -36.61
C GLY A 37 11.37 -12.87 -36.77
N LEU A 38 11.28 -13.78 -35.80
CA LEU A 38 10.30 -14.87 -35.77
C LEU A 38 9.35 -14.72 -34.59
N HIS A 39 8.04 -14.75 -34.86
CA HIS A 39 6.99 -14.66 -33.85
C HIS A 39 5.98 -15.80 -34.02
N GLY A 40 5.50 -16.37 -32.92
CA GLY A 40 4.39 -17.33 -32.94
C GLY A 40 4.51 -18.39 -31.86
N GLU A 41 3.92 -19.54 -32.11
CA GLU A 41 3.87 -20.65 -31.17
C GLU A 41 4.17 -21.99 -31.84
N ILE A 42 4.77 -22.89 -31.08
CA ILE A 42 4.90 -24.30 -31.44
C ILE A 42 4.20 -25.12 -30.37
N THR A 43 3.20 -25.90 -30.76
CA THR A 43 2.45 -26.77 -29.86
C THR A 43 2.84 -28.22 -30.06
N PHE A 44 2.76 -28.98 -28.96
CA PHE A 44 3.04 -30.40 -28.94
C PHE A 44 1.86 -31.11 -28.26
N ARG A 45 1.14 -31.95 -29.00
CA ARG A 45 -0.05 -32.65 -28.53
C ARG A 45 0.17 -34.16 -28.58
N GLN A 46 0.04 -34.82 -27.44
CA GLN A 46 0.11 -36.28 -27.37
C GLN A 46 -1.15 -36.87 -28.03
N MET A 47 -0.99 -37.59 -29.15
CA MET A 47 -2.12 -38.23 -29.86
C MET A 47 -2.41 -39.64 -29.34
N ASN A 48 -1.36 -40.40 -29.07
CA ASN A 48 -1.40 -41.74 -28.49
C ASN A 48 -0.19 -41.90 -27.54
N ALA A 49 0.05 -43.07 -26.95
CA ALA A 49 1.14 -43.26 -25.97
C ALA A 49 2.57 -42.98 -26.49
N THR A 50 2.78 -42.94 -27.82
CA THR A 50 4.10 -42.84 -28.45
C THR A 50 4.24 -41.74 -29.50
N THR A 51 3.15 -41.21 -30.02
CA THR A 51 3.12 -40.29 -31.16
C THR A 51 2.60 -38.93 -30.70
N VAL A 52 3.36 -37.91 -31.07
CA VAL A 52 3.10 -36.50 -30.79
C VAL A 52 2.87 -35.76 -32.10
N GLU A 53 1.80 -35.00 -32.15
CA GLU A 53 1.57 -33.98 -33.17
C GLU A 53 2.31 -32.71 -32.75
N ILE A 54 3.20 -32.22 -33.62
CA ILE A 54 3.92 -30.97 -33.47
C ILE A 54 3.32 -30.00 -34.47
N LYS A 55 2.81 -28.87 -34.02
CA LYS A 55 2.23 -27.86 -34.90
C LYS A 55 2.93 -26.54 -34.71
N ALA A 56 3.49 -25.99 -35.79
CA ALA A 56 4.02 -24.65 -35.82
C ALA A 56 2.94 -23.67 -36.34
N ASN A 57 2.81 -22.53 -35.68
CA ASN A 57 2.06 -21.38 -36.16
C ASN A 57 2.95 -20.15 -35.97
N LEU A 58 3.73 -19.86 -36.99
CA LEU A 58 4.84 -18.93 -36.98
C LEU A 58 4.68 -17.87 -38.07
N GLU A 59 5.21 -16.69 -37.79
CA GLU A 59 5.15 -15.52 -38.64
C GLU A 59 6.52 -14.83 -38.62
N ALA A 60 7.20 -14.91 -39.77
CA ALA A 60 8.43 -14.16 -40.00
C ALA A 60 8.12 -12.67 -40.22
N THR A 61 8.95 -11.81 -39.66
CA THR A 61 8.89 -10.36 -39.88
C THR A 61 9.39 -10.00 -41.28
N LEU A 62 8.89 -8.90 -41.86
CA LEU A 62 9.37 -8.39 -43.16
C LEU A 62 10.86 -8.03 -43.18
N GLN A 63 11.45 -7.74 -42.03
CA GLN A 63 12.89 -7.44 -41.92
C GLN A 63 13.75 -8.69 -42.16
N TYR A 64 13.21 -9.86 -41.85
CA TYR A 64 13.90 -11.15 -41.95
C TYR A 64 12.93 -12.18 -42.55
N PRO A 65 12.54 -12.04 -43.84
CA PRO A 65 11.51 -12.89 -44.44
C PRO A 65 12.01 -14.32 -44.66
N ASP A 66 13.26 -14.46 -45.09
CA ASP A 66 13.91 -15.72 -45.35
C ASP A 66 14.73 -16.13 -44.12
N GLN A 67 14.38 -17.27 -43.51
CA GLN A 67 15.06 -17.77 -42.32
C GLN A 67 15.14 -19.28 -42.35
N VAL A 68 16.29 -19.83 -41.96
CA VAL A 68 16.49 -21.27 -41.81
C VAL A 68 16.97 -21.55 -40.39
N TRP A 69 16.18 -22.30 -39.63
CA TRP A 69 16.45 -22.57 -38.23
C TRP A 69 16.70 -24.06 -37.98
N SER A 70 17.87 -24.36 -37.41
CA SER A 70 18.08 -25.60 -36.66
C SER A 70 17.31 -25.49 -35.35
N TRP A 71 16.63 -26.56 -34.92
CA TRP A 71 15.76 -26.51 -33.76
C TRP A 71 15.84 -27.79 -32.94
N GLY A 72 15.90 -27.60 -31.62
CA GLY A 72 16.06 -28.69 -30.68
C GLY A 72 15.73 -28.30 -29.25
N VAL A 73 15.65 -29.28 -28.37
CA VAL A 73 15.29 -29.06 -26.96
C VAL A 73 16.54 -29.14 -26.08
N ARG A 74 16.68 -28.21 -25.14
CA ARG A 74 17.80 -28.06 -24.21
C ARG A 74 17.34 -28.24 -22.77
N ARG A 75 18.26 -28.68 -21.90
CA ARG A 75 17.92 -29.26 -20.59
C ARG A 75 17.19 -28.33 -19.60
N PHE A 76 17.47 -27.03 -19.59
CA PHE A 76 16.92 -26.05 -18.63
C PHE A 76 15.84 -25.14 -19.25
N PRO A 77 14.84 -24.67 -18.48
CA PRO A 77 13.89 -23.67 -18.93
C PRO A 77 14.52 -22.29 -19.14
N VAL A 78 13.82 -21.41 -19.86
CA VAL A 78 14.19 -20.01 -20.04
C VAL A 78 13.78 -19.19 -18.82
N ASP A 79 14.68 -18.37 -18.27
CA ASP A 79 14.36 -17.40 -17.21
C ASP A 79 13.98 -16.05 -17.83
N TYR A 80 12.69 -15.74 -17.88
CA TYR A 80 12.15 -14.50 -18.46
C TYR A 80 12.34 -13.26 -17.58
N SER A 81 12.90 -13.40 -16.36
CA SER A 81 13.37 -12.24 -15.61
C SER A 81 14.61 -11.61 -16.25
N ASN A 82 15.36 -12.38 -17.04
CA ASN A 82 16.39 -11.85 -17.93
C ASN A 82 15.76 -11.35 -19.23
N ILE A 83 15.92 -10.05 -19.50
CA ILE A 83 15.38 -9.39 -20.69
C ILE A 83 16.42 -9.27 -21.82
N ASP A 84 17.69 -9.61 -21.57
CA ASP A 84 18.72 -9.63 -22.60
C ASP A 84 18.53 -10.89 -23.48
N PRO A 85 18.22 -10.75 -24.78
CA PRO A 85 17.91 -11.88 -25.64
C PRO A 85 19.10 -12.82 -25.86
N ASP A 86 20.33 -12.30 -25.83
CA ASP A 86 21.54 -13.05 -26.11
C ASP A 86 22.01 -13.80 -24.87
N GLU A 87 22.08 -13.10 -23.73
CA GLU A 87 22.42 -13.71 -22.45
C GLU A 87 21.34 -14.72 -22.03
N ARG A 88 20.05 -14.47 -22.31
CA ARG A 88 18.95 -15.39 -22.00
C ARG A 88 19.04 -16.70 -22.78
N CYS A 89 19.40 -16.64 -24.06
CA CYS A 89 19.45 -17.79 -24.95
C CYS A 89 20.85 -18.41 -25.10
N GLU A 90 21.76 -18.10 -24.18
CA GLU A 90 23.10 -18.68 -24.15
C GLU A 90 23.04 -20.19 -23.87
N LEU A 91 23.71 -21.02 -24.68
CA LEU A 91 23.66 -22.48 -24.55
C LEU A 91 24.23 -22.98 -23.21
N SER A 92 25.19 -22.27 -22.62
CA SER A 92 25.73 -22.59 -21.30
C SER A 92 24.64 -22.53 -20.20
N ARG A 93 23.65 -21.64 -20.36
CA ARG A 93 22.52 -21.46 -19.44
C ARG A 93 21.38 -22.44 -19.67
N LEU A 94 21.14 -22.80 -20.93
CA LEU A 94 20.08 -23.72 -21.35
C LEU A 94 20.51 -25.20 -21.26
N GLY A 95 21.82 -25.45 -21.16
CA GLY A 95 22.40 -26.77 -20.91
C GLY A 95 22.62 -27.60 -22.17
N SER A 96 22.87 -28.90 -21.96
CA SER A 96 23.08 -29.85 -23.05
C SER A 96 21.81 -30.03 -23.88
N GLN A 97 21.99 -30.34 -25.17
CA GLN A 97 20.89 -30.72 -26.06
C GLN A 97 20.33 -32.08 -25.61
N VAL A 98 19.00 -32.18 -25.52
CA VAL A 98 18.27 -33.39 -25.14
C VAL A 98 17.78 -34.12 -26.39
N LEU A 99 17.33 -33.37 -27.39
CA LEU A 99 16.91 -33.89 -28.68
C LEU A 99 17.10 -32.84 -29.77
N SER A 100 17.32 -33.29 -30.99
CA SER A 100 17.25 -32.47 -32.20
C SER A 100 15.98 -32.80 -32.98
N PHE A 101 15.43 -31.82 -33.68
CA PHE A 101 14.39 -32.06 -34.69
C PHE A 101 14.95 -32.09 -36.11
N ASP A 102 16.18 -31.59 -36.32
CA ASP A 102 16.80 -31.44 -37.64
C ASP A 102 16.92 -32.75 -38.44
N GLU A 103 17.15 -33.89 -37.76
CA GLU A 103 17.32 -35.19 -38.41
C GLU A 103 15.99 -35.80 -38.88
N ASP A 104 14.89 -35.56 -38.13
CA ASP A 104 13.60 -36.21 -38.34
C ASP A 104 12.60 -35.32 -39.10
N LEU A 105 12.62 -34.02 -38.82
CA LEU A 105 11.64 -33.03 -39.30
C LEU A 105 12.25 -31.98 -40.24
N GLU A 106 13.53 -32.13 -40.56
CA GLU A 106 14.34 -31.16 -41.30
C GLU A 106 14.46 -29.80 -40.56
N TYR A 107 15.14 -28.86 -41.20
CA TYR A 107 15.23 -27.48 -40.73
C TYR A 107 13.88 -26.78 -40.88
N LEU A 108 13.59 -25.85 -39.97
CA LEU A 108 12.45 -24.96 -40.13
C LEU A 108 12.81 -23.87 -41.15
N VAL A 109 12.23 -23.94 -42.35
CA VAL A 109 12.48 -23.01 -43.46
C VAL A 109 11.30 -22.05 -43.61
N LEU A 110 11.58 -20.75 -43.55
CA LEU A 110 10.62 -19.69 -43.76
C LEU A 110 11.08 -18.86 -44.97
N PRO A 111 10.18 -18.53 -45.92
CA PRO A 111 8.77 -18.97 -46.00
C PRO A 111 8.62 -20.47 -46.34
N GLY A 112 7.53 -21.09 -45.89
CA GLY A 112 7.21 -22.51 -46.13
C GLY A 112 6.65 -23.25 -44.90
N ASN A 113 7.27 -23.06 -43.73
CA ASN A 113 6.88 -23.68 -42.46
C ASN A 113 6.08 -22.76 -41.53
N GLU A 114 5.36 -21.75 -42.05
CA GLU A 114 4.54 -20.84 -41.24
C GLU A 114 3.43 -21.58 -40.48
N THR A 115 2.72 -22.45 -41.18
CA THR A 115 1.71 -23.33 -40.59
C THR A 115 1.92 -24.76 -41.05
N SER A 116 2.78 -25.48 -40.34
CA SER A 116 3.08 -26.89 -40.60
C SER A 116 2.75 -27.77 -39.41
N SER A 117 2.34 -29.00 -39.71
CA SER A 117 2.09 -30.03 -38.72
C SER A 117 2.94 -31.25 -39.05
N TRP A 118 3.57 -31.83 -38.04
CA TRP A 118 4.37 -33.03 -38.14
C TRP A 118 3.94 -34.04 -37.08
N GLU A 119 4.07 -35.32 -37.39
CA GLU A 119 3.89 -36.39 -36.42
C GLU A 119 5.25 -37.02 -36.13
N ARG A 120 5.59 -37.16 -34.85
CA ARG A 120 6.85 -37.77 -34.41
C ARG A 120 6.62 -38.76 -33.30
N ASN A 121 7.32 -39.87 -33.36
CA ASN A 121 7.34 -40.84 -32.27
C ASN A 121 8.23 -40.33 -31.13
N MET A 122 7.61 -39.77 -30.09
CA MET A 122 8.27 -39.28 -28.89
C MET A 122 7.27 -39.19 -27.72
N GLN A 123 7.80 -38.93 -26.52
CA GLN A 123 7.00 -38.69 -25.32
C GLN A 123 7.13 -37.23 -24.90
N LEU A 124 6.02 -36.60 -24.50
CA LEU A 124 6.04 -35.23 -23.98
C LEU A 124 6.58 -35.13 -22.55
N ILE A 125 6.37 -36.19 -21.78
CA ILE A 125 6.73 -36.36 -20.37
C ILE A 125 7.60 -37.62 -20.24
N GLY A 126 8.43 -37.72 -19.19
CA GLY A 126 9.31 -38.87 -18.97
C GLY A 126 10.79 -38.56 -19.14
N ASP A 127 11.63 -39.59 -19.16
CA ASP A 127 13.10 -39.43 -19.19
C ASP A 127 13.60 -38.66 -20.43
N ARG A 128 12.95 -38.88 -21.57
CA ARG A 128 13.18 -38.15 -22.83
C ARG A 128 12.12 -37.08 -23.11
N GLY A 129 11.29 -36.77 -22.11
CA GLY A 129 10.23 -35.78 -22.19
C GLY A 129 10.77 -34.37 -22.42
N ILE A 130 9.96 -33.51 -23.03
CA ILE A 130 10.31 -32.13 -23.37
C ILE A 130 9.65 -31.10 -22.46
N TRP A 131 8.66 -31.51 -21.66
CA TRP A 131 8.02 -30.62 -20.72
C TRP A 131 9.02 -30.00 -19.74
N GLY A 132 8.85 -28.70 -19.48
CA GLY A 132 9.66 -27.91 -18.57
C GLY A 132 11.06 -27.53 -19.08
N LYS A 133 11.42 -27.96 -20.29
CA LYS A 133 12.69 -27.68 -20.94
C LYS A 133 12.61 -26.43 -21.82
N SER A 134 13.70 -26.05 -22.49
CA SER A 134 13.69 -24.97 -23.47
C SER A 134 13.75 -25.50 -24.89
N LEU A 135 12.91 -24.97 -25.76
CA LEU A 135 13.06 -25.06 -27.21
C LEU A 135 14.06 -23.98 -27.64
N VAL A 136 15.06 -24.35 -28.42
CA VAL A 136 16.06 -23.43 -28.96
C VAL A 136 16.09 -23.55 -30.48
N LEU A 137 15.96 -22.41 -31.16
CA LEU A 137 16.17 -22.31 -32.59
C LEU A 137 17.50 -21.57 -32.81
N THR A 138 18.37 -22.12 -33.65
CA THR A 138 19.65 -21.52 -34.04
C THR A 138 19.64 -21.29 -35.54
N GLU A 139 19.81 -20.03 -35.95
CA GLU A 139 19.85 -19.66 -37.36
C GLU A 139 21.17 -20.15 -37.97
N VAL A 140 21.10 -20.77 -39.14
CA VAL A 140 22.21 -21.53 -39.73
C VAL A 140 23.39 -20.64 -40.16
N ASN A 141 23.15 -19.39 -40.57
CA ASN A 141 24.16 -18.51 -41.17
C ASN A 141 24.84 -17.56 -40.17
N ALA A 142 24.06 -16.97 -39.27
CA ALA A 142 24.41 -15.93 -38.31
C ALA A 142 24.60 -16.49 -36.89
N ASN A 143 24.26 -17.76 -36.63
CA ASN A 143 24.28 -18.37 -35.30
C ASN A 143 23.43 -17.62 -34.25
N ALA A 144 22.48 -16.79 -34.71
CA ALA A 144 21.52 -16.12 -33.83
C ALA A 144 20.61 -17.18 -33.18
N ARG A 145 20.18 -16.93 -31.94
CA ARG A 145 19.38 -17.89 -31.17
C ARG A 145 18.05 -17.30 -30.71
N ILE A 146 17.05 -18.15 -30.71
CA ILE A 146 15.73 -17.94 -30.12
C ILE A 146 15.55 -19.02 -29.06
N CYS A 147 14.99 -18.68 -27.91
CA CYS A 147 14.71 -19.65 -26.87
C CYS A 147 13.33 -19.43 -26.23
N ALA A 148 12.63 -20.52 -25.94
CA ALA A 148 11.32 -20.50 -25.30
C ALA A 148 11.16 -21.68 -24.33
N THR A 149 10.56 -21.45 -23.16
CA THR A 149 10.19 -22.56 -22.26
C THR A 149 9.02 -23.34 -22.84
N ILE A 150 9.15 -24.68 -22.87
CA ILE A 150 8.08 -25.61 -23.23
C ILE A 150 7.23 -25.83 -21.98
N THR A 151 6.00 -25.34 -22.01
CA THR A 151 5.10 -25.26 -20.85
C THR A 151 3.71 -25.80 -21.19
N THR A 152 2.85 -26.02 -20.20
CA THR A 152 1.47 -26.45 -20.47
C THR A 152 0.60 -25.31 -20.95
N ILE A 153 -0.38 -25.60 -21.82
CA ILE A 153 -1.42 -24.64 -22.22
C ILE A 153 -2.39 -24.38 -21.07
N GLN A 154 -2.85 -25.43 -20.40
CA GLN A 154 -3.73 -25.31 -19.24
C GLN A 154 -2.93 -25.05 -17.97
N SER A 155 -3.17 -23.90 -17.34
CA SER A 155 -2.47 -23.48 -16.12
C SER A 155 -2.85 -24.30 -14.88
N SER A 156 -4.00 -24.98 -14.88
CA SER A 156 -4.49 -25.78 -13.75
C SER A 156 -3.76 -27.11 -13.57
N VAL A 157 -3.05 -27.58 -14.60
CA VAL A 157 -2.41 -28.91 -14.62
C VAL A 157 -0.97 -28.84 -14.07
N GLU A 158 -0.36 -27.67 -14.09
CA GLU A 158 1.04 -27.48 -13.73
C GLU A 158 1.18 -26.75 -12.41
N HIS A 159 2.03 -27.28 -11.55
CA HIS A 159 2.34 -26.71 -10.25
C HIS A 159 3.84 -26.51 -10.07
N MET A 160 4.18 -25.53 -9.23
CA MET A 160 5.56 -25.22 -8.93
C MET A 160 5.73 -24.88 -7.44
N ALA A 161 6.86 -25.27 -6.90
CA ALA A 161 7.31 -24.93 -5.57
C ALA A 161 8.79 -24.51 -5.59
N GLU A 162 9.20 -23.72 -4.63
CA GLU A 162 10.56 -23.19 -4.49
C GLU A 162 11.08 -23.39 -3.07
N ALA A 163 12.31 -23.89 -2.99
CA ALA A 163 13.15 -23.90 -1.80
C ALA A 163 14.30 -22.90 -2.03
N ARG A 164 14.17 -21.71 -1.46
CA ARG A 164 15.15 -20.61 -1.60
C ARG A 164 16.08 -20.54 -0.39
N PHE A 165 17.36 -20.76 -0.61
CA PHE A 165 18.41 -20.65 0.39
C PHE A 165 19.00 -19.24 0.42
N ASN A 166 19.34 -18.75 1.62
CA ASN A 166 19.97 -17.44 1.82
C ASN A 166 21.30 -17.50 2.60
N THR A 167 21.56 -18.57 3.37
CA THR A 167 22.81 -18.76 4.14
C THR A 167 23.00 -20.22 4.56
N PRO A 168 24.25 -20.73 4.70
CA PRO A 168 25.51 -20.23 4.13
C PRO A 168 25.63 -20.50 2.62
N VAL A 169 24.66 -21.21 2.05
CA VAL A 169 24.42 -21.39 0.61
C VAL A 169 23.28 -20.45 0.21
N ALA A 170 23.35 -19.87 -0.99
CA ALA A 170 22.27 -19.10 -1.58
C ALA A 170 21.87 -19.67 -2.95
N GLY A 171 20.67 -19.31 -3.39
CA GLY A 171 20.07 -19.78 -4.63
C GLY A 171 18.77 -20.53 -4.39
N SER A 172 18.23 -21.16 -5.42
CA SER A 172 16.91 -21.77 -5.36
C SER A 172 16.88 -23.18 -5.95
N VAL A 173 16.07 -24.04 -5.34
CA VAL A 173 15.65 -25.31 -5.89
C VAL A 173 14.17 -25.21 -6.23
N HIS A 174 13.82 -25.33 -7.51
CA HIS A 174 12.46 -25.30 -8.00
C HIS A 174 11.96 -26.72 -8.28
N PHE A 175 10.85 -27.08 -7.68
CA PHE A 175 10.11 -28.31 -7.94
C PHE A 175 8.96 -27.97 -8.86
N ARG A 176 8.92 -28.57 -10.04
CA ARG A 176 7.86 -28.38 -11.02
C ARG A 176 7.22 -29.73 -11.27
N TRP A 177 5.91 -29.86 -11.16
CA TRP A 177 5.22 -31.14 -11.37
C TRP A 177 3.89 -30.95 -12.07
N LEU A 178 3.42 -32.02 -12.70
CA LEU A 178 2.09 -32.09 -13.30
C LEU A 178 1.14 -32.82 -12.36
N ALA A 179 -0.06 -32.28 -12.17
CA ALA A 179 -1.09 -32.96 -11.40
C ALA A 179 -1.41 -34.30 -12.07
N PRO A 180 -1.40 -35.43 -11.33
CA PRO A 180 -1.79 -36.70 -11.90
C PRO A 180 -3.26 -36.63 -12.28
N ALA A 181 -3.57 -36.84 -13.55
CA ALA A 181 -4.92 -37.19 -13.95
C ALA A 181 -5.25 -38.60 -13.40
N GLU A 182 -6.53 -38.94 -13.25
CA GLU A 182 -6.96 -40.21 -12.64
C GLU A 182 -6.21 -41.41 -13.28
N GLY A 183 -5.31 -42.04 -12.51
CA GLY A 183 -4.52 -43.20 -12.94
C GLY A 183 -3.16 -42.93 -13.59
N ALA A 184 -2.76 -41.67 -13.81
CA ALA A 184 -1.46 -41.33 -14.40
C ALA A 184 -0.35 -41.13 -13.35
N VAL A 185 0.87 -41.58 -13.66
CA VAL A 185 2.07 -41.29 -12.85
C VAL A 185 2.43 -39.82 -13.07
N GLY A 186 2.44 -39.02 -12.00
CA GLY A 186 2.92 -37.62 -12.06
C GLY A 186 4.41 -37.56 -12.41
N ASP A 187 4.83 -36.53 -13.14
CA ASP A 187 6.24 -36.30 -13.45
C ASP A 187 6.71 -35.01 -12.78
N THR A 188 7.86 -35.07 -12.11
CA THR A 188 8.43 -33.94 -11.37
C THR A 188 9.85 -33.64 -11.86
N LEU A 189 10.08 -32.36 -12.17
CA LEU A 189 11.38 -31.81 -12.52
C LEU A 189 11.88 -30.92 -11.39
N ILE A 190 13.12 -31.16 -10.97
CA ILE A 190 13.77 -30.42 -9.90
C ILE A 190 14.95 -29.65 -10.50
N TYR A 191 14.81 -28.33 -10.59
CA TYR A 191 15.85 -27.41 -11.05
C TYR A 191 16.60 -26.85 -9.86
N SER A 192 17.92 -26.84 -9.90
CA SER A 192 18.75 -26.24 -8.84
C SER A 192 19.78 -25.30 -9.44
N ASP A 193 19.94 -24.14 -8.79
CA ASP A 193 21.02 -23.18 -9.04
C ASP A 193 21.48 -22.67 -7.66
N LEU A 194 22.54 -23.28 -7.13
CA LEU A 194 23.01 -23.09 -5.75
C LEU A 194 24.48 -22.70 -5.71
N TYR A 195 24.85 -21.82 -4.79
CA TYR A 195 26.21 -21.32 -4.63
C TYR A 195 26.55 -20.90 -3.21
N HIS A 196 27.83 -20.98 -2.85
CA HIS A 196 28.32 -20.53 -1.54
C HIS A 196 28.42 -19.00 -1.48
N ILE A 197 27.94 -18.40 -0.39
CA ILE A 197 28.08 -16.96 -0.10
C ILE A 197 29.24 -16.61 0.84
N ARG A 198 30.07 -17.62 1.13
CA ARG A 198 31.26 -17.49 1.97
C ARG A 198 32.47 -18.04 1.26
N ALA A 199 33.63 -17.42 1.52
CA ALA A 199 34.92 -17.91 1.06
C ALA A 199 35.09 -19.38 1.47
N GLN A 200 35.25 -20.26 0.48
CA GLN A 200 35.55 -21.67 0.72
C GLN A 200 37.05 -21.80 1.03
N PRO A 201 37.45 -22.65 2.00
CA PRO A 201 38.85 -22.91 2.27
C PRO A 201 39.55 -23.38 0.98
N ALA A 202 40.78 -22.89 0.77
CA ALA A 202 41.63 -23.45 -0.28
C ALA A 202 41.82 -24.94 0.00
N ALA A 203 41.64 -25.78 -1.02
CA ALA A 203 41.97 -27.20 -0.89
C ALA A 203 43.42 -27.32 -0.38
N LEU A 204 43.65 -28.19 0.60
CA LEU A 204 45.00 -28.55 1.06
C LEU A 204 45.84 -28.96 -0.15
N GLU A 205 47.15 -28.76 -0.12
CA GLU A 205 48.02 -28.98 -1.30
C GLU A 205 47.89 -30.38 -1.91
N GLU A 206 47.54 -31.38 -1.09
CA GLU A 206 47.32 -32.78 -1.49
C GLU A 206 46.01 -33.01 -2.27
N ASP A 207 45.03 -32.08 -2.20
CA ASP A 207 43.67 -32.23 -2.75
C ASP A 207 43.41 -31.39 -4.01
N ARG A 208 44.47 -30.81 -4.60
CA ARG A 208 44.35 -29.96 -5.82
C ARG A 208 43.72 -30.68 -7.02
N SER A 209 43.84 -32.00 -7.11
CA SER A 209 43.20 -32.80 -8.17
C SER A 209 41.68 -32.96 -7.97
N GLN A 210 41.17 -32.83 -6.73
CA GLN A 210 39.74 -32.88 -6.38
C GLN A 210 39.11 -31.50 -6.18
N ALA A 211 39.87 -30.41 -6.38
CA ALA A 211 39.41 -29.03 -6.24
C ALA A 211 38.49 -28.60 -7.40
N GLY A 212 37.39 -29.32 -7.62
CA GLY A 212 36.36 -28.96 -8.60
C GLY A 212 35.73 -27.59 -8.34
N PRO A 213 35.06 -26.99 -9.34
CA PRO A 213 34.43 -25.67 -9.23
C PRO A 213 33.21 -25.63 -8.30
N PHE A 214 32.72 -26.78 -7.85
CA PHE A 214 31.56 -26.94 -6.98
C PHE A 214 31.84 -27.96 -5.88
N THR A 215 31.01 -27.97 -4.83
CA THR A 215 30.96 -29.01 -3.79
C THR A 215 29.71 -29.87 -3.99
N GLN A 216 29.75 -31.13 -3.54
CA GLN A 216 28.62 -32.06 -3.64
C GLN A 216 28.05 -32.38 -2.27
N HIS A 217 26.72 -32.33 -2.15
CA HIS A 217 26.02 -32.47 -0.87
C HIS A 217 24.94 -33.55 -0.94
N HIS A 218 24.77 -34.28 0.16
CA HIS A 218 23.55 -35.06 0.38
C HIS A 218 22.39 -34.10 0.64
N TRP A 219 21.19 -34.46 0.20
CA TRP A 219 20.02 -33.59 0.26
C TRP A 219 18.74 -34.39 0.38
N LYS A 220 17.86 -33.93 1.27
CA LYS A 220 16.63 -34.66 1.65
C LYS A 220 15.49 -33.70 1.94
N ILE A 221 14.26 -34.16 1.76
CA ILE A 221 13.04 -33.48 2.21
C ILE A 221 12.68 -33.99 3.59
N TYR A 222 12.60 -33.07 4.54
CA TYR A 222 12.13 -33.31 5.90
C TYR A 222 10.74 -32.72 6.09
N VAL A 223 10.00 -33.28 7.03
CA VAL A 223 8.67 -32.82 7.42
C VAL A 223 8.65 -32.42 8.89
N THR A 224 7.88 -31.38 9.20
CA THR A 224 7.64 -30.97 10.59
C THR A 224 6.63 -31.88 11.29
N ASP A 225 6.79 -32.03 12.61
CA ASP A 225 5.79 -32.66 13.48
C ASP A 225 4.48 -31.84 13.53
N ILE A 226 3.34 -32.52 13.69
CA ILE A 226 1.98 -31.95 13.69
C ILE A 226 1.83 -30.91 14.80
N PHE A 227 2.40 -31.17 15.97
CA PHE A 227 2.29 -30.30 17.14
C PHE A 227 3.25 -29.09 17.14
N LYS A 228 4.21 -29.03 16.20
CA LYS A 228 5.22 -27.97 16.14
C LYS A 228 4.85 -26.87 15.13
N HIS A 229 3.60 -26.42 15.28
CA HIS A 229 2.94 -25.18 14.81
C HIS A 229 3.78 -23.91 14.61
N ASP A 230 4.77 -23.70 15.48
CA ASP A 230 5.27 -22.37 15.78
C ASP A 230 5.89 -21.70 14.55
N HIS A 231 5.14 -20.75 13.97
CA HIS A 231 5.59 -19.79 12.96
C HIS A 231 6.88 -19.03 13.35
N HIS A 232 7.31 -19.12 14.61
CA HIS A 232 8.53 -18.51 15.13
C HIS A 232 9.81 -19.36 14.98
N ARG A 233 9.71 -20.63 14.55
CA ARG A 233 10.91 -21.46 14.32
C ARG A 233 11.57 -21.03 13.01
N THR A 234 12.80 -20.51 13.13
CA THR A 234 13.52 -19.80 12.07
C THR A 234 13.77 -20.69 10.86
N GLU A 235 13.44 -20.19 9.65
CA GLU A 235 13.60 -20.92 8.38
C GLU A 235 15.02 -21.45 8.13
N ASP A 236 16.03 -20.78 8.68
CA ASP A 236 17.46 -21.11 8.51
C ASP A 236 18.01 -22.12 9.54
N ASN A 237 17.22 -22.55 10.54
CA ASN A 237 17.65 -23.51 11.57
C ASN A 237 16.83 -24.79 11.48
N CYS A 238 17.49 -25.92 11.24
CA CYS A 238 16.79 -27.20 11.04
C CYS A 238 16.96 -28.21 12.17
N ASN A 239 17.46 -27.80 13.34
CA ASN A 239 17.61 -28.68 14.50
C ASN A 239 16.28 -29.31 14.97
N PHE A 240 15.14 -28.71 14.63
CA PHE A 240 13.82 -29.23 15.01
C PHE A 240 13.28 -30.31 14.06
N LEU A 241 13.89 -30.48 12.89
CA LEU A 241 13.49 -31.48 11.90
C LEU A 241 14.03 -32.84 12.34
N GLN A 242 13.15 -33.83 12.41
CA GLN A 242 13.49 -35.18 12.89
C GLN A 242 13.11 -36.28 11.89
N GLN A 243 12.07 -36.06 11.09
CA GLN A 243 11.53 -37.07 10.19
C GLN A 243 11.77 -36.67 8.73
N VAL A 244 12.40 -37.59 8.00
CA VAL A 244 12.40 -37.53 6.53
C VAL A 244 10.97 -37.70 6.05
N PHE A 245 10.58 -36.95 5.02
CA PHE A 245 9.26 -37.05 4.43
C PHE A 245 9.06 -38.44 3.80
N ASP A 246 8.26 -39.29 4.43
CA ASP A 246 7.97 -40.65 3.99
C ASP A 246 6.49 -41.00 4.26
N PRO A 247 5.55 -40.49 3.44
CA PRO A 247 4.12 -40.70 3.65
C PRO A 247 3.69 -42.16 3.47
N GLN A 248 4.48 -42.98 2.76
CA GLN A 248 4.20 -44.40 2.53
C GLN A 248 4.86 -45.33 3.56
N GLY A 249 5.68 -44.80 4.48
CA GLY A 249 6.38 -45.59 5.48
C GLY A 249 7.35 -46.62 4.88
N SER A 250 8.00 -46.27 3.77
CA SER A 250 8.94 -47.14 3.06
C SER A 250 10.22 -47.46 3.85
N GLY A 251 10.52 -46.66 4.87
CA GLY A 251 11.66 -46.85 5.77
C GLY A 251 12.89 -46.02 5.40
N ALA A 252 13.92 -46.08 6.24
CA ALA A 252 15.11 -45.25 6.12
C ALA A 252 15.86 -45.45 4.79
N GLY A 253 16.15 -44.36 4.08
CA GLY A 253 16.85 -44.37 2.79
C GLY A 253 15.96 -44.76 1.60
N LYS A 254 14.69 -45.12 1.86
CA LYS A 254 13.69 -45.46 0.84
C LYS A 254 12.48 -44.52 0.87
N GLY A 255 12.48 -43.53 1.77
CA GLY A 255 11.40 -42.55 1.86
C GLY A 255 11.38 -41.66 0.62
N ILE A 256 10.22 -41.12 0.28
CA ILE A 256 10.12 -40.22 -0.88
C ILE A 256 11.00 -38.97 -0.74
N GLY A 257 11.24 -38.53 0.50
CA GLY A 257 12.13 -37.44 0.85
C GLY A 257 13.63 -37.77 0.83
N ASP A 258 14.05 -39.04 0.73
CA ASP A 258 15.45 -39.44 0.54
C ASP A 258 15.88 -39.21 -0.94
N LEU A 259 15.94 -37.95 -1.36
CA LEU A 259 16.19 -37.56 -2.76
C LEU A 259 17.58 -37.97 -3.24
N ASP A 260 18.60 -37.85 -2.39
CA ASP A 260 19.98 -38.16 -2.71
C ASP A 260 20.21 -39.65 -3.03
N ALA A 261 19.51 -40.56 -2.35
CA ALA A 261 19.58 -41.99 -2.61
C ALA A 261 19.02 -42.36 -4.01
N ARG A 262 18.02 -41.61 -4.48
CA ARG A 262 17.34 -41.86 -5.77
C ARG A 262 17.91 -41.05 -6.93
N LEU A 263 18.29 -39.79 -6.68
CA LEU A 263 18.66 -38.80 -7.69
C LEU A 263 20.16 -38.45 -7.70
N GLY A 264 20.92 -38.92 -6.69
CA GLY A 264 22.32 -38.58 -6.49
C GLY A 264 22.53 -37.27 -5.72
N ARG A 265 23.79 -36.90 -5.50
CA ARG A 265 24.17 -35.69 -4.73
C ARG A 265 23.89 -34.41 -5.52
N ILE A 266 23.54 -33.33 -4.81
CA ILE A 266 23.32 -32.00 -5.40
C ILE A 266 24.61 -31.17 -5.38
N GLY A 267 24.84 -30.39 -6.46
CA GLY A 267 26.03 -29.55 -6.60
C GLY A 267 25.79 -28.11 -6.13
N VAL A 268 26.78 -27.51 -5.48
CA VAL A 268 26.78 -26.11 -5.03
C VAL A 268 28.04 -25.42 -5.53
N ALA A 269 27.90 -24.37 -6.34
CA ALA A 269 29.04 -23.66 -6.92
C ALA A 269 29.89 -22.96 -5.83
N LYS A 270 31.22 -23.04 -5.95
CA LYS A 270 32.13 -22.26 -5.10
C LYS A 270 32.15 -20.78 -5.47
N ASN A 271 31.91 -20.46 -6.74
CA ASN A 271 31.74 -19.10 -7.25
C ASN A 271 30.81 -19.10 -8.48
N ALA A 272 29.55 -18.69 -8.28
CA ALA A 272 28.55 -18.66 -9.34
C ALA A 272 28.87 -17.71 -10.51
N LEU A 273 29.68 -16.66 -10.30
CA LEU A 273 30.08 -15.75 -11.37
C LEU A 273 31.10 -16.36 -12.33
N ARG A 274 31.93 -17.27 -11.84
CA ARG A 274 32.97 -17.93 -12.65
C ARG A 274 32.50 -19.26 -13.20
N SER A 275 31.84 -20.06 -12.36
CA SER A 275 31.39 -21.40 -12.69
C SER A 275 30.02 -21.64 -12.05
N PRO A 276 28.92 -21.21 -12.70
CA PRO A 276 27.58 -21.51 -12.23
C PRO A 276 27.34 -23.02 -12.22
N GLN A 277 26.66 -23.52 -11.18
CA GLN A 277 26.35 -24.94 -11.03
C GLN A 277 24.84 -25.14 -11.09
N ARG A 278 24.34 -25.44 -12.28
CA ARG A 278 22.93 -25.76 -12.51
C ARG A 278 22.76 -27.26 -12.70
N SER A 279 21.73 -27.83 -12.05
CA SER A 279 21.38 -29.24 -12.22
C SER A 279 19.87 -29.41 -12.41
N VAL A 280 19.49 -30.38 -13.24
CA VAL A 280 18.09 -30.85 -13.37
C VAL A 280 18.02 -32.32 -13.01
N PHE A 281 17.13 -32.64 -12.08
CA PHE A 281 16.78 -34.01 -11.70
C PHE A 281 15.33 -34.28 -12.13
N ARG A 282 15.07 -35.51 -12.57
CA ARG A 282 13.72 -36.01 -12.85
C ARG A 282 13.36 -37.01 -11.76
N ASP A 283 12.14 -36.90 -11.25
CA ASP A 283 11.61 -37.83 -10.27
C ASP A 283 10.19 -38.22 -10.62
N ALA A 284 9.99 -39.50 -10.96
CA ALA A 284 8.68 -40.06 -11.31
C ALA A 284 7.85 -40.44 -10.08
N GLN A 285 8.47 -40.49 -8.88
CA GLN A 285 7.81 -40.90 -7.65
C GLN A 285 7.40 -39.70 -6.79
N LEU A 286 8.15 -38.60 -6.88
CA LEU A 286 7.91 -37.41 -6.06
C LEU A 286 6.68 -36.65 -6.58
N ALA A 287 5.53 -36.85 -5.97
CA ALA A 287 4.36 -36.00 -6.16
C ALA A 287 4.13 -35.15 -4.90
N LEU A 288 4.56 -33.88 -4.95
CA LEU A 288 4.20 -32.92 -3.90
C LEU A 288 2.76 -32.48 -4.16
N LEU A 289 1.79 -32.93 -3.38
CA LEU A 289 0.44 -32.39 -3.58
C LEU A 289 0.45 -30.91 -3.19
N PRO A 290 -0.25 -30.01 -3.92
CA PRO A 290 -0.41 -28.63 -3.47
C PRO A 290 -0.92 -28.56 -2.02
N SER A 291 -1.78 -29.50 -1.62
CA SER A 291 -2.24 -29.68 -0.24
C SER A 291 -1.12 -29.93 0.76
N ASP A 292 -0.08 -30.68 0.41
CA ASP A 292 1.08 -30.94 1.28
C ASP A 292 1.90 -29.66 1.54
N LEU A 293 1.78 -28.66 0.67
CA LEU A 293 2.47 -27.38 0.77
C LEU A 293 1.58 -26.27 1.38
N THR A 294 0.26 -26.37 1.27
CA THR A 294 -0.68 -25.34 1.73
C THR A 294 -1.36 -25.65 3.06
N ILE A 295 -1.47 -26.92 3.48
CA ILE A 295 -2.17 -27.29 4.73
C ILE A 295 -1.28 -26.95 5.94
N PRO A 296 -1.82 -26.27 6.97
CA PRO A 296 -1.07 -25.77 8.13
C PRO A 296 -0.75 -26.85 9.18
N HIS A 297 -0.62 -28.13 8.82
CA HIS A 297 -0.33 -29.20 9.79
C HIS A 297 1.04 -29.84 9.60
N ARG A 298 1.60 -29.79 8.38
CA ARG A 298 2.93 -30.31 8.08
C ARG A 298 3.57 -29.39 7.06
N THR A 299 4.82 -28.99 7.32
CA THR A 299 5.59 -28.17 6.40
C THR A 299 6.82 -28.94 5.93
N LEU A 300 7.10 -28.85 4.63
CA LEU A 300 8.23 -29.52 4.01
C LEU A 300 9.44 -28.60 3.99
N TYR A 301 10.60 -29.15 4.34
CA TYR A 301 11.89 -28.46 4.33
C TYR A 301 12.87 -29.23 3.45
N LEU A 302 13.60 -28.51 2.62
CA LEU A 302 14.75 -29.05 1.92
C LEU A 302 16.00 -28.84 2.77
N VAL A 303 16.72 -29.92 3.05
CA VAL A 303 17.92 -29.92 3.88
C VAL A 303 19.12 -30.34 3.02
N LEU A 304 20.18 -29.54 3.04
CA LEU A 304 21.49 -29.85 2.47
C LEU A 304 22.41 -30.26 3.61
N PHE A 305 23.08 -31.40 3.46
CA PHE A 305 24.03 -31.92 4.44
C PHE A 305 25.44 -31.43 4.18
N ASP A 306 26.22 -31.27 5.24
CA ASP A 306 27.63 -30.93 5.12
C ASP A 306 28.40 -32.09 4.46
N ASN A 307 29.33 -31.75 3.57
CA ASN A 307 30.09 -32.74 2.79
C ASN A 307 31.24 -33.38 3.58
N GLN A 308 31.71 -32.72 4.64
CA GLN A 308 32.74 -33.23 5.56
C GLN A 308 32.10 -33.94 6.76
N HIS A 309 30.96 -33.44 7.23
CA HIS A 309 30.22 -33.97 8.38
C HIS A 309 28.80 -34.37 7.97
N PRO A 310 28.59 -35.54 7.36
CA PRO A 310 27.29 -35.94 6.80
C PRO A 310 26.16 -36.06 7.84
N ASP A 311 26.48 -36.14 9.13
CA ASP A 311 25.50 -36.13 10.23
C ASP A 311 24.99 -34.72 10.56
N SER A 312 25.60 -33.68 9.97
CA SER A 312 25.25 -32.28 10.17
C SER A 312 24.63 -31.69 8.90
N TYR A 313 23.64 -30.81 9.06
CA TYR A 313 23.13 -30.04 7.94
C TYR A 313 24.00 -28.80 7.70
N LEU A 314 24.29 -28.52 6.43
CA LEU A 314 24.94 -27.29 5.99
C LEU A 314 23.93 -26.13 5.93
N ALA A 315 22.78 -26.38 5.33
CA ALA A 315 21.76 -25.37 5.08
C ALA A 315 20.39 -26.02 4.96
N CYS A 316 19.34 -25.25 5.22
CA CYS A 316 17.99 -25.71 4.98
C CYS A 316 17.03 -24.56 4.72
N THR A 317 15.88 -24.87 4.13
CA THR A 317 14.81 -23.90 3.92
C THR A 317 13.47 -24.62 3.74
N LYS A 318 12.38 -23.93 4.03
CA LYS A 318 11.03 -24.36 3.70
C LYS A 318 10.85 -24.47 2.17
N ILE A 319 10.14 -25.51 1.73
CA ILE A 319 9.61 -25.65 0.36
C ILE A 319 8.26 -24.94 0.31
N ARG A 320 8.11 -23.96 -0.59
CA ARG A 320 6.92 -23.10 -0.69
C ARG A 320 6.28 -23.23 -2.06
N HIS A 321 4.96 -23.31 -2.13
CA HIS A 321 4.24 -23.26 -3.40
C HIS A 321 4.44 -21.88 -4.08
N VAL A 322 4.85 -21.87 -5.34
CA VAL A 322 4.99 -20.66 -6.16
C VAL A 322 3.61 -20.29 -6.67
N GLN A 323 3.09 -19.16 -6.20
CA GLN A 323 1.78 -18.66 -6.63
C GLN A 323 1.94 -17.80 -7.89
N PRO A 324 1.00 -17.87 -8.85
CA PRO A 324 0.98 -16.95 -9.99
C PRO A 324 0.89 -15.49 -9.53
N LEU A 325 1.67 -14.62 -10.16
CA LEU A 325 1.61 -13.18 -9.92
C LEU A 325 0.55 -12.56 -10.82
N THR A 326 -0.39 -11.84 -10.21
CA THR A 326 -1.42 -11.07 -10.93
C THR A 326 -1.28 -9.59 -10.59
N HIS A 327 -1.04 -8.76 -11.59
CA HIS A 327 -1.05 -7.30 -11.47
C HIS A 327 -2.21 -6.74 -12.27
N LYS A 328 -2.85 -5.69 -11.76
CA LYS A 328 -3.93 -4.99 -12.44
C LYS A 328 -3.71 -3.49 -12.40
N THR A 329 -4.25 -2.83 -13.42
CA THR A 329 -4.38 -1.38 -13.48
C THR A 329 -5.79 -1.04 -13.92
N PHE A 330 -6.38 -0.02 -13.30
CA PHE A 330 -7.72 0.45 -13.60
C PHE A 330 -7.64 1.78 -14.33
N ILE A 331 -8.26 1.84 -15.50
CA ILE A 331 -8.46 3.07 -16.25
C ILE A 331 -9.89 3.52 -15.98
N ASN A 332 -10.04 4.75 -15.50
CA ASN A 332 -11.33 5.32 -15.14
C ASN A 332 -11.29 6.84 -15.33
N SER A 333 -11.15 7.28 -16.58
CA SER A 333 -11.03 8.69 -16.92
C SER A 333 -11.61 9.02 -18.30
N GLY A 334 -12.07 10.25 -18.50
CA GLY A 334 -12.49 10.75 -19.81
C GLY A 334 -13.68 9.98 -20.43
N GLY A 335 -14.52 9.35 -19.61
CA GLY A 335 -15.64 8.52 -20.04
C GLY A 335 -15.26 7.09 -20.46
N VAL A 336 -13.97 6.73 -20.42
CA VAL A 336 -13.48 5.36 -20.72
C VAL A 336 -13.11 4.67 -19.42
N LYS A 337 -13.67 3.47 -19.23
CA LYS A 337 -13.43 2.64 -18.05
C LYS A 337 -12.98 1.24 -18.42
N GLY A 338 -12.21 0.62 -17.55
CA GLY A 338 -11.75 -0.74 -17.77
C GLY A 338 -10.57 -1.15 -16.92
N GLU A 339 -10.16 -2.41 -17.06
CA GLU A 339 -8.95 -2.92 -16.41
C GLU A 339 -8.01 -3.57 -17.42
N VAL A 340 -6.72 -3.50 -17.13
CA VAL A 340 -5.69 -4.31 -17.79
C VAL A 340 -5.06 -5.21 -16.74
N THR A 341 -5.11 -6.52 -16.98
CA THR A 341 -4.57 -7.54 -16.09
C THR A 341 -3.32 -8.14 -16.70
N PHE A 342 -2.27 -8.29 -15.89
CA PHE A 342 -1.01 -8.96 -16.23
C PHE A 342 -0.86 -10.17 -15.32
N MET A 343 -0.61 -11.35 -15.88
CA MET A 343 -0.50 -12.60 -15.13
C MET A 343 0.73 -13.38 -15.56
N GLN A 344 1.55 -13.79 -14.60
CA GLN A 344 2.72 -14.63 -14.86
C GLN A 344 2.73 -15.81 -13.88
N ARG A 345 2.78 -17.04 -14.39
CA ARG A 345 2.76 -18.26 -13.55
C ARG A 345 4.03 -18.42 -12.72
N SER A 346 5.17 -18.20 -13.36
CA SER A 346 6.51 -18.28 -12.76
C SER A 346 7.49 -17.44 -13.58
N LYS A 347 8.74 -17.27 -13.12
CA LYS A 347 9.79 -16.62 -13.93
C LYS A 347 10.15 -17.40 -15.19
N PHE A 348 9.74 -18.67 -15.27
CA PHE A 348 10.00 -19.53 -16.41
C PHE A 348 8.86 -19.54 -17.44
N ASP A 349 7.79 -18.77 -17.19
CA ASP A 349 6.64 -18.66 -18.09
C ASP A 349 6.50 -17.24 -18.63
N PRO A 350 5.91 -17.07 -19.84
CA PRO A 350 5.55 -15.76 -20.37
C PRO A 350 4.55 -15.02 -19.49
N THR A 351 4.48 -13.71 -19.67
CA THR A 351 3.46 -12.87 -19.06
C THR A 351 2.26 -12.77 -19.97
N PHE A 352 1.08 -13.11 -19.47
CA PHE A 352 -0.19 -12.96 -20.16
C PHE A 352 -0.83 -11.62 -19.81
N LEU A 353 -1.44 -10.99 -20.79
CA LEU A 353 -2.12 -9.71 -20.64
C LEU A 353 -3.59 -9.86 -21.06
N ASN A 354 -4.49 -9.20 -20.34
CA ASN A 354 -5.89 -9.08 -20.71
C ASN A 354 -6.33 -7.64 -20.59
N PHE A 355 -6.70 -7.02 -21.70
CA PHE A 355 -7.22 -5.66 -21.72
C PHE A 355 -8.74 -5.69 -21.85
N THR A 356 -9.40 -4.91 -21.01
CA THR A 356 -10.86 -4.75 -21.01
C THR A 356 -11.18 -3.27 -20.94
N LEU A 357 -10.96 -2.54 -22.03
CA LEU A 357 -11.14 -1.08 -22.09
C LEU A 357 -12.35 -0.73 -22.96
N GLY A 358 -13.22 0.15 -22.46
CA GLY A 358 -14.30 0.68 -23.27
C GLY A 358 -15.22 1.63 -22.52
N ALA A 359 -16.24 2.10 -23.22
CA ALA A 359 -17.38 2.82 -22.63
C ALA A 359 -18.66 2.05 -22.98
N PRO A 360 -19.01 0.98 -22.24
CA PRO A 360 -20.08 0.05 -22.62
C PRO A 360 -21.42 0.72 -22.90
N LEU A 361 -21.69 1.85 -22.23
CA LEU A 361 -22.94 2.61 -22.31
C LEU A 361 -22.88 3.78 -23.30
N SER A 362 -21.73 4.04 -23.91
CA SER A 362 -21.53 5.09 -24.92
C SER A 362 -20.63 4.58 -26.03
N GLN A 363 -21.24 3.91 -27.02
CA GLN A 363 -20.53 3.41 -28.20
C GLN A 363 -19.81 4.54 -28.94
N HIS A 364 -20.38 5.75 -28.97
CA HIS A 364 -19.74 6.91 -29.58
C HIS A 364 -18.42 7.28 -28.87
N VAL A 365 -18.40 7.29 -27.53
CA VAL A 365 -17.16 7.55 -26.76
C VAL A 365 -16.15 6.45 -26.97
N SER A 366 -16.57 5.18 -26.96
CA SER A 366 -15.69 4.03 -27.23
C SER A 366 -15.04 4.13 -28.62
N ARG A 367 -15.83 4.48 -29.64
CA ARG A 367 -15.36 4.65 -31.01
C ARG A 367 -14.41 5.84 -31.12
N LYS A 368 -14.78 7.01 -30.58
CA LYS A 368 -13.92 8.19 -30.59
C LYS A 368 -12.58 7.92 -29.90
N PHE A 369 -12.62 7.28 -28.74
CA PHE A 369 -11.41 6.84 -28.04
C PHE A 369 -10.58 5.91 -28.94
N ALA A 370 -11.18 4.89 -29.54
CA ALA A 370 -10.48 3.98 -30.45
C ALA A 370 -9.85 4.69 -31.68
N GLU A 371 -10.48 5.74 -32.20
CA GLU A 371 -9.94 6.59 -33.28
C GLU A 371 -8.75 7.44 -32.79
N ASP A 372 -8.77 7.86 -31.53
CA ASP A 372 -7.77 8.77 -30.96
C ASP A 372 -6.59 8.05 -30.29
N VAL A 373 -6.73 6.81 -29.81
CA VAL A 373 -5.64 6.10 -29.13
C VAL A 373 -4.48 5.86 -30.09
N ALA A 374 -3.29 6.26 -29.65
CA ALA A 374 -2.05 6.15 -30.40
C ALA A 374 -1.13 5.03 -29.88
N ALA A 375 -1.06 4.82 -28.56
CA ALA A 375 -0.20 3.79 -27.97
C ALA A 375 -0.55 3.47 -26.50
N PHE A 376 -0.25 2.24 -26.10
CA PHE A 376 -0.21 1.77 -24.72
C PHE A 376 1.24 1.55 -24.32
N ARG A 377 1.67 2.15 -23.21
CA ARG A 377 3.06 2.06 -22.72
C ARG A 377 3.12 1.86 -21.23
N ILE A 378 4.11 1.13 -20.74
CA ILE A 378 4.50 1.12 -19.33
C ILE A 378 5.61 2.14 -19.13
N HIS A 379 5.37 3.07 -18.23
CA HIS A 379 6.38 4.06 -17.81
C HIS A 379 7.14 3.57 -16.58
N SER A 380 8.30 4.19 -16.32
CA SER A 380 9.27 3.76 -15.32
C SER A 380 8.84 4.01 -13.87
N LEU A 381 7.88 4.89 -13.62
CA LEU A 381 7.45 5.28 -12.28
C LEU A 381 5.92 5.34 -12.17
N PRO A 382 5.33 5.08 -10.99
CA PRO A 382 3.92 5.38 -10.76
C PRO A 382 3.66 6.91 -10.82
N PRO A 383 2.44 7.37 -11.13
CA PRO A 383 2.09 8.78 -11.04
C PRO A 383 2.14 9.29 -9.59
N VAL A 384 2.46 10.57 -9.40
CA VAL A 384 2.58 11.21 -8.08
C VAL A 384 1.20 11.54 -7.53
N PRO A 385 0.76 10.94 -6.42
CA PRO A 385 -0.62 11.07 -5.93
C PRO A 385 -1.02 12.51 -5.56
N SER A 386 -0.09 13.34 -5.10
CA SER A 386 -0.37 14.74 -4.76
C SER A 386 -0.68 15.63 -5.98
N ARG A 387 -0.35 15.16 -7.19
CA ARG A 387 -0.66 15.85 -8.47
C ARG A 387 -1.99 15.42 -9.06
N MET A 388 -2.74 14.56 -8.38
CA MET A 388 -4.04 14.11 -8.86
C MET A 388 -5.00 15.28 -9.09
N GLY A 389 -5.62 15.34 -10.27
CA GLY A 389 -6.50 16.43 -10.70
C GLY A 389 -5.79 17.55 -11.47
N HIS A 390 -4.45 17.56 -11.48
CA HIS A 390 -3.67 18.47 -12.32
C HIS A 390 -3.42 17.87 -13.71
N GLU A 391 -3.26 18.72 -14.72
CA GLU A 391 -2.97 18.30 -16.11
C GLU A 391 -1.63 17.56 -16.24
N ASP A 392 -0.68 17.82 -15.35
CA ASP A 392 0.65 17.21 -15.33
C ASP A 392 0.70 15.88 -14.55
N TYR A 393 -0.42 15.40 -13.98
CA TYR A 393 -0.47 14.18 -13.18
C TYR A 393 0.22 13.00 -13.86
N CYS A 394 -0.11 12.75 -15.14
CA CYS A 394 0.48 11.64 -15.87
C CYS A 394 1.87 11.92 -16.44
N LEU A 395 2.29 13.20 -16.53
CA LEU A 395 3.68 13.56 -16.86
C LEU A 395 4.64 13.16 -15.74
N THR A 396 4.14 12.91 -14.53
CA THR A 396 4.95 12.50 -13.39
C THR A 396 5.45 11.06 -13.44
N THR A 397 4.98 10.25 -14.39
CA THR A 397 5.29 8.82 -14.52
C THR A 397 6.71 8.52 -15.04
N GLY A 398 7.49 9.55 -15.38
CA GLY A 398 8.81 9.40 -15.98
C GLY A 398 8.73 8.94 -17.43
N ASP A 399 9.86 8.48 -17.97
CA ASP A 399 9.92 7.98 -19.34
C ASP A 399 9.43 6.53 -19.44
N MET A 400 9.19 6.07 -20.67
CA MET A 400 8.86 4.67 -20.96
C MET A 400 9.92 3.73 -20.37
N HIS A 401 9.47 2.64 -19.75
CA HIS A 401 10.36 1.67 -19.11
C HIS A 401 11.23 0.96 -20.17
N ASN A 402 12.46 1.45 -20.33
CA ASN A 402 13.41 1.00 -21.35
C ASN A 402 14.77 0.61 -20.75
N PRO A 403 14.84 -0.44 -19.91
CA PRO A 403 16.08 -0.85 -19.24
C PRO A 403 17.20 -1.36 -20.18
N ARG A 404 16.89 -1.64 -21.45
CA ARG A 404 17.86 -2.03 -22.48
C ARG A 404 18.27 -0.87 -23.41
N GLU A 405 17.76 0.34 -23.16
CA GLU A 405 18.09 1.54 -23.93
C GLU A 405 17.85 1.39 -25.45
N ILE A 406 16.82 0.64 -25.82
CA ILE A 406 16.44 0.41 -27.22
C ILE A 406 15.81 1.70 -27.77
N ASN A 407 16.55 2.46 -28.58
CA ASN A 407 16.09 3.74 -29.12
C ASN A 407 16.19 3.82 -30.66
N GLU A 408 16.95 2.93 -31.29
CA GLU A 408 17.23 2.93 -32.72
C GLU A 408 16.67 1.69 -33.41
N ASN A 409 16.39 1.79 -34.71
CA ASN A 409 15.92 0.68 -35.56
C ASN A 409 14.68 -0.05 -35.03
N ILE A 410 13.80 0.66 -34.31
CA ILE A 410 12.54 0.11 -33.80
C ILE A 410 11.57 -0.04 -34.98
N PRO A 411 11.15 -1.26 -35.33
CA PRO A 411 10.19 -1.48 -36.41
C PRO A 411 8.80 -0.89 -36.06
N PRO A 412 7.95 -0.61 -37.06
CA PRO A 412 6.57 -0.19 -36.77
C PRO A 412 5.78 -1.29 -36.04
N PRO A 413 4.81 -0.93 -35.18
CA PRO A 413 3.95 -1.90 -34.47
C PRO A 413 3.38 -2.96 -35.42
N GLY A 414 3.45 -4.23 -35.02
CA GLY A 414 3.04 -5.39 -35.83
C GLY A 414 4.09 -5.94 -36.79
N TYR A 415 5.20 -5.23 -37.04
CA TYR A 415 6.24 -5.66 -37.99
C TYR A 415 7.51 -6.22 -37.34
N GLY A 416 7.65 -6.10 -36.02
CA GLY A 416 8.83 -6.57 -35.27
C GLY A 416 8.52 -7.69 -34.29
N THR A 417 9.58 -8.31 -33.76
CA THR A 417 9.53 -9.23 -32.61
C THR A 417 9.71 -8.48 -31.30
N GLN A 418 9.29 -9.10 -30.18
CA GLN A 418 9.11 -8.39 -28.90
C GLN A 418 10.41 -7.83 -28.30
N GLU A 419 11.57 -8.40 -28.62
CA GLU A 419 12.89 -7.96 -28.16
C GLU A 419 13.41 -6.69 -28.84
N GLN A 420 12.83 -6.33 -30.00
CA GLN A 420 13.19 -5.13 -30.76
C GLN A 420 12.56 -3.85 -30.19
N TYR A 421 11.67 -4.02 -29.22
CA TYR A 421 10.97 -2.92 -28.57
C TYR A 421 11.40 -2.78 -27.11
N PRO A 422 11.36 -1.55 -26.56
CA PRO A 422 11.46 -1.34 -25.13
C PRO A 422 10.49 -2.22 -24.34
N VAL A 423 10.89 -2.66 -23.15
CA VAL A 423 10.05 -3.48 -22.25
C VAL A 423 8.67 -2.84 -22.03
N GLY A 424 8.62 -1.52 -21.93
CA GLY A 424 7.40 -0.77 -21.75
C GLY A 424 6.57 -0.49 -23.02
N ASP A 425 7.04 -0.78 -24.23
CA ASP A 425 6.27 -0.48 -25.45
C ASP A 425 5.28 -1.60 -25.80
N LEU A 426 4.11 -1.60 -25.15
CA LEU A 426 3.09 -2.64 -25.35
C LEU A 426 2.48 -2.57 -26.75
N SER A 427 2.23 -1.37 -27.29
CA SER A 427 1.70 -1.24 -28.66
C SER A 427 2.69 -1.76 -29.70
N GLY A 428 3.98 -1.40 -29.60
CA GLY A 428 5.01 -1.94 -30.50
C GLY A 428 5.06 -3.47 -30.48
N LYS A 429 5.01 -4.06 -29.27
CA LYS A 429 5.12 -5.50 -29.04
C LYS A 429 3.89 -6.33 -29.41
N LEU A 430 2.67 -5.80 -29.21
CA LEU A 430 1.44 -6.60 -29.17
C LEU A 430 0.46 -6.29 -30.31
N GLN A 431 0.50 -5.10 -30.90
CA GLN A 431 -0.43 -4.74 -31.98
C GLN A 431 -0.25 -5.68 -33.18
N GLY A 432 -1.35 -6.14 -33.78
CA GLY A 432 -1.32 -7.13 -34.87
C GLY A 432 -0.91 -8.56 -34.48
N ARG A 433 -0.62 -8.86 -33.21
CA ARG A 433 -0.11 -10.18 -32.73
C ARG A 433 -1.17 -11.00 -31.98
N ASN A 434 -2.40 -11.04 -32.50
CA ASN A 434 -3.59 -11.58 -31.82
C ASN A 434 -4.19 -12.84 -32.48
N LYS A 435 -3.50 -13.45 -33.44
CA LYS A 435 -3.99 -14.64 -34.16
C LYS A 435 -4.28 -15.78 -33.18
N GLY A 436 -5.55 -16.23 -33.12
CA GLY A 436 -5.97 -17.40 -32.31
C GLY A 436 -6.60 -17.08 -30.95
N TYR A 437 -6.57 -15.83 -30.49
CA TYR A 437 -7.15 -15.43 -29.21
C TYR A 437 -8.40 -14.55 -29.38
N TRP A 438 -9.32 -14.59 -28.41
CA TRP A 438 -10.53 -13.78 -28.44
C TRP A 438 -10.23 -12.31 -28.12
N HIS A 439 -10.75 -11.43 -28.96
CA HIS A 439 -10.55 -9.98 -28.88
C HIS A 439 -11.83 -9.25 -29.23
N GLN A 440 -12.04 -8.09 -28.61
CA GLN A 440 -13.22 -7.25 -28.85
C GLN A 440 -12.80 -5.90 -29.42
N TYR A 441 -12.67 -5.85 -30.75
CA TYR A 441 -12.30 -4.64 -31.46
C TYR A 441 -13.48 -3.70 -31.64
N VAL A 442 -13.25 -2.41 -31.35
CA VAL A 442 -14.15 -1.34 -31.78
C VAL A 442 -13.80 -0.92 -33.22
N LEU A 443 -12.50 -0.82 -33.53
CA LEU A 443 -11.96 -0.52 -34.86
C LEU A 443 -10.72 -1.40 -35.14
N PRO A 444 -10.82 -2.42 -36.00
CA PRO A 444 -9.64 -3.18 -36.45
C PRO A 444 -8.61 -2.27 -37.13
N GLY A 445 -7.31 -2.55 -36.97
CA GLY A 445 -6.20 -1.78 -37.53
C GLY A 445 -5.65 -0.67 -36.64
N THR A 446 -6.25 -0.41 -35.48
CA THR A 446 -5.89 0.70 -34.58
C THR A 446 -5.24 0.20 -33.28
N SER A 447 -4.66 1.08 -32.47
CA SER A 447 -4.14 0.68 -31.15
C SER A 447 -5.24 0.10 -30.22
N SER A 448 -6.53 0.38 -30.49
CA SER A 448 -7.66 -0.28 -29.83
C SER A 448 -7.71 -1.80 -30.04
N GLU A 449 -6.89 -2.32 -30.95
CA GLU A 449 -6.62 -3.76 -31.10
C GLU A 449 -6.19 -4.43 -29.79
N LEU A 450 -5.55 -3.70 -28.86
CA LEU A 450 -5.10 -4.32 -27.63
C LEU A 450 -6.23 -4.82 -26.72
N ASN A 451 -7.51 -4.54 -27.00
CA ASN A 451 -8.65 -5.03 -26.23
C ASN A 451 -8.87 -6.55 -26.41
N GLY A 452 -8.24 -7.37 -25.55
CA GLY A 452 -8.34 -8.82 -25.53
C GLY A 452 -7.14 -9.48 -24.86
N LEU A 453 -6.89 -10.74 -25.20
CA LEU A 453 -5.86 -11.59 -24.60
C LEU A 453 -4.56 -11.62 -25.41
N TYR A 454 -3.44 -11.36 -24.75
CA TYR A 454 -2.10 -11.33 -25.31
C TYR A 454 -1.09 -12.07 -24.43
N TRP A 455 0.10 -12.34 -24.97
CA TRP A 455 1.26 -12.84 -24.24
C TRP A 455 2.54 -12.10 -24.63
N ASP A 456 3.47 -12.00 -23.69
CA ASP A 456 4.72 -11.26 -23.84
C ASP A 456 5.87 -11.98 -23.10
N VAL A 457 6.95 -12.29 -23.83
CA VAL A 457 8.15 -12.95 -23.29
C VAL A 457 9.25 -11.96 -22.87
N PHE A 458 9.00 -10.66 -22.96
CA PHE A 458 9.88 -9.55 -22.54
C PHE A 458 9.15 -8.58 -21.59
N LEU A 459 8.23 -9.08 -20.77
CA LEU A 459 7.47 -8.29 -19.80
C LEU A 459 7.44 -8.95 -18.42
N PRO A 460 8.58 -9.02 -17.70
CA PRO A 460 8.64 -9.72 -16.42
C PRO A 460 7.74 -9.06 -15.36
N LEU A 461 7.11 -9.87 -14.50
CA LEU A 461 6.39 -9.39 -13.30
C LEU A 461 7.21 -9.54 -12.01
N GLN A 462 8.40 -10.11 -12.10
CA GLN A 462 9.35 -10.26 -10.98
C GLN A 462 10.80 -10.14 -11.46
N GLY A 463 11.69 -9.86 -10.52
CA GLY A 463 13.09 -9.54 -10.77
C GLY A 463 13.34 -8.05 -11.05
N ARG A 464 14.61 -7.72 -11.26
CA ARG A 464 15.12 -6.34 -11.38
C ARG A 464 14.37 -5.47 -12.40
N TYR A 465 13.94 -6.07 -13.50
CA TYR A 465 13.28 -5.37 -14.61
C TYR A 465 11.76 -5.51 -14.59
N SER A 466 11.19 -6.09 -13.51
CA SER A 466 9.75 -6.26 -13.31
C SER A 466 8.98 -4.98 -13.61
N ILE A 467 7.80 -5.07 -14.21
CA ILE A 467 6.89 -3.92 -14.38
C ILE A 467 5.99 -3.65 -13.17
N ALA A 468 6.14 -4.40 -12.07
CA ALA A 468 5.35 -4.20 -10.86
C ALA A 468 5.45 -2.75 -10.35
N GLN A 469 4.33 -2.22 -9.84
CA GLN A 469 4.21 -0.91 -9.19
C GLN A 469 4.55 0.32 -10.08
N ARG A 470 4.87 0.11 -11.36
CA ARG A 470 5.01 1.16 -12.38
C ARG A 470 3.63 1.65 -12.86
N SER A 471 3.56 2.38 -13.96
CA SER A 471 2.29 2.86 -14.51
C SER A 471 2.05 2.45 -15.95
N LEU A 472 0.80 2.07 -16.26
CA LEU A 472 0.29 2.05 -17.62
C LEU A 472 -0.07 3.47 -18.02
N VAL A 473 0.38 3.89 -19.21
CA VAL A 473 0.15 5.20 -19.81
C VAL A 473 -0.43 5.00 -21.20
N ILE A 474 -1.54 5.68 -21.45
CA ILE A 474 -2.27 5.65 -22.72
C ILE A 474 -2.03 6.98 -23.43
N TYR A 475 -1.58 6.89 -24.66
CA TYR A 475 -1.33 8.04 -25.54
C TYR A 475 -2.45 8.18 -26.54
N THR A 476 -2.81 9.42 -26.86
CA THR A 476 -3.72 9.76 -27.97
C THR A 476 -3.03 10.64 -28.99
N PHE A 477 -3.54 10.63 -30.23
CA PHE A 477 -3.11 11.52 -31.30
C PHE A 477 -3.66 12.92 -31.06
N ASN A 478 -2.77 13.91 -30.98
CA ASN A 478 -3.13 15.31 -31.06
C ASN A 478 -3.10 15.74 -32.53
N ARG A 479 -4.29 15.92 -33.11
CA ARG A 479 -4.48 16.32 -34.52
C ARG A 479 -4.76 17.81 -34.69
N SER A 480 -4.43 18.64 -33.69
CA SER A 480 -4.55 20.11 -33.78
C SER A 480 -3.84 20.69 -35.01
N ASN A 481 -2.68 20.11 -35.37
CA ASN A 481 -2.01 20.38 -36.63
C ASN A 481 -2.03 19.12 -37.52
N VAL A 482 -2.79 19.18 -38.63
CA VAL A 482 -2.93 18.06 -39.58
C VAL A 482 -1.59 17.71 -40.25
N THR A 483 -0.65 18.66 -40.37
CA THR A 483 0.67 18.39 -40.96
C THR A 483 1.67 17.81 -39.97
N ASN A 484 1.42 17.92 -38.66
CA ASN A 484 2.31 17.42 -37.61
C ASN A 484 1.50 16.84 -36.46
N ILE A 485 1.07 15.58 -36.64
CA ILE A 485 0.30 14.85 -35.63
C ILE A 485 1.26 14.38 -34.54
N THR A 486 1.12 14.94 -33.33
CA THR A 486 1.92 14.55 -32.17
C THR A 486 1.17 13.54 -31.29
N LYS A 487 1.89 12.81 -30.44
CA LYS A 487 1.27 11.96 -29.40
C LYS A 487 1.29 12.71 -28.07
N MET A 488 0.16 12.71 -27.35
CA MET A 488 0.06 13.27 -26.01
C MET A 488 -0.43 12.21 -25.03
N ILE A 489 -0.06 12.34 -23.76
CA ILE A 489 -0.56 11.45 -22.71
C ILE A 489 -2.03 11.80 -22.45
N TRP A 490 -2.90 10.80 -22.55
CA TRP A 490 -4.33 10.93 -22.27
C TRP A 490 -4.68 10.52 -20.84
N GLY A 491 -4.09 9.43 -20.36
CA GLY A 491 -4.37 8.90 -19.03
C GLY A 491 -3.31 7.92 -18.56
N CYS A 492 -3.27 7.71 -17.26
CA CYS A 492 -2.29 6.83 -16.61
C CYS A 492 -2.86 6.21 -15.33
N SER A 493 -2.30 5.07 -14.92
CA SER A 493 -2.67 4.40 -13.68
C SER A 493 -1.59 3.43 -13.23
N SER A 494 -1.48 3.20 -11.91
CA SER A 494 -0.45 2.35 -11.29
C SER A 494 -0.79 0.86 -11.40
N LEU A 495 0.22 0.01 -11.60
CA LEU A 495 0.08 -1.45 -11.58
C LEU A 495 0.14 -1.96 -10.14
N SER A 496 -0.99 -2.41 -9.61
CA SER A 496 -1.12 -2.95 -8.26
C SER A 496 -1.22 -4.48 -8.29
N GLN A 497 -0.69 -5.16 -7.27
CA GLN A 497 -0.77 -6.61 -7.17
C GLN A 497 -2.12 -7.07 -6.60
N TYR A 498 -2.66 -8.15 -7.14
CA TYR A 498 -3.93 -8.77 -6.74
C TYR A 498 -3.71 -10.22 -6.35
N GLN A 499 -4.62 -10.74 -5.53
CA GLN A 499 -4.66 -12.16 -5.18
C GLN A 499 -4.99 -13.02 -6.41
N ARG A 500 -4.78 -14.33 -6.31
CA ARG A 500 -5.03 -15.30 -7.41
C ARG A 500 -6.45 -15.21 -7.98
N ASN A 501 -7.45 -14.88 -7.18
CA ASN A 501 -8.84 -14.73 -7.64
C ASN A 501 -9.06 -13.45 -8.47
N GLY A 502 -8.14 -12.50 -8.46
CA GLY A 502 -8.23 -11.23 -9.16
C GLY A 502 -9.27 -10.26 -8.59
N ILE A 503 -9.91 -10.58 -7.46
CA ILE A 503 -10.99 -9.79 -6.84
C ILE A 503 -10.40 -8.86 -5.78
N TYR A 504 -9.59 -9.41 -4.88
CA TYR A 504 -9.02 -8.65 -3.77
C TYR A 504 -7.59 -8.23 -4.09
N GLN A 505 -7.24 -6.99 -3.69
CA GLN A 505 -5.86 -6.54 -3.72
C GLN A 505 -4.99 -7.46 -2.84
N GLN A 506 -3.75 -7.65 -3.25
CA GLN A 506 -2.77 -8.33 -2.43
C GLN A 506 -2.47 -7.47 -1.19
N ASN A 507 -2.40 -8.08 -0.02
CA ASN A 507 -2.01 -7.36 1.19
C ASN A 507 -0.52 -7.01 1.12
N MET A 508 -0.19 -5.73 1.29
CA MET A 508 1.17 -5.22 1.24
C MET A 508 1.63 -4.69 2.60
N VAL A 509 2.91 -4.87 2.89
CA VAL A 509 3.64 -4.15 3.94
C VAL A 509 4.39 -3.01 3.27
N THR A 510 4.16 -1.80 3.76
CA THR A 510 4.83 -0.60 3.28
C THR A 510 5.66 -0.03 4.41
N ALA A 511 6.92 0.28 4.12
CA ALA A 511 7.81 1.02 5.01
C ALA A 511 8.21 2.34 4.36
N GLN A 512 8.59 3.32 5.15
CA GLN A 512 9.09 4.59 4.67
C GLN A 512 10.32 5.07 5.42
N VAL A 513 11.09 5.90 4.75
CA VAL A 513 12.22 6.67 5.32
C VAL A 513 11.98 8.14 5.00
N LEU A 514 12.03 9.00 6.02
CA LEU A 514 11.82 10.42 5.89
C LEU A 514 13.10 11.18 6.24
N PHE A 515 13.82 11.61 5.22
CA PHE A 515 14.95 12.52 5.36
C PHE A 515 14.44 13.93 5.63
N ARG A 516 14.98 14.56 6.67
CA ARG A 516 14.62 15.92 7.08
C ARG A 516 15.80 16.89 7.10
N TYR A 517 17.00 16.38 7.33
CA TYR A 517 18.24 17.15 7.36
C TYR A 517 19.46 16.25 7.12
N PRO A 518 20.54 16.72 6.45
CA PRO A 518 20.62 17.95 5.66
C PRO A 518 19.97 17.82 4.27
N VAL A 519 19.52 16.61 3.93
CA VAL A 519 18.72 16.32 2.74
C VAL A 519 17.28 16.14 3.19
N VAL A 520 16.33 16.60 2.38
CA VAL A 520 14.92 16.24 2.53
C VAL A 520 14.50 15.29 1.44
N GLY A 521 13.67 14.33 1.81
CA GLY A 521 13.21 13.34 0.87
C GLY A 521 12.44 12.23 1.52
N ARG A 522 11.68 11.52 0.69
CA ARG A 522 10.86 10.40 1.11
C ARG A 522 11.19 9.18 0.27
N VAL A 523 11.44 8.08 0.96
CA VAL A 523 11.69 6.77 0.35
C VAL A 523 10.62 5.82 0.83
N ILE A 524 10.03 5.05 -0.08
CA ILE A 524 8.99 4.08 0.20
C ILE A 524 9.49 2.70 -0.21
N PHE A 525 9.35 1.73 0.69
CA PHE A 525 9.60 0.32 0.44
C PHE A 525 8.27 -0.40 0.47
N ARG A 526 8.02 -1.27 -0.49
CA ARG A 526 6.76 -2.00 -0.55
C ARG A 526 6.97 -3.44 -0.99
N GLN A 527 6.46 -4.37 -0.19
CA GLN A 527 6.56 -5.82 -0.38
C GLN A 527 5.24 -6.48 0.03
N THR A 528 4.94 -7.66 -0.53
CA THR A 528 3.80 -8.47 -0.10
C THR A 528 3.89 -8.84 1.39
N ALA A 529 2.79 -8.70 2.12
CA ALA A 529 2.70 -9.00 3.54
C ALA A 529 2.94 -10.49 3.83
N GLU A 530 3.68 -10.78 4.90
CA GLU A 530 4.05 -12.14 5.34
C GLU A 530 4.76 -12.99 4.26
N GLN A 531 5.34 -12.36 3.23
CA GLN A 531 6.03 -13.04 2.13
C GLN A 531 7.40 -12.38 1.85
N PRO A 532 8.39 -12.52 2.74
CA PRO A 532 9.68 -11.84 2.65
C PRO A 532 10.55 -12.24 1.45
N TRP A 533 10.22 -13.33 0.76
CA TRP A 533 10.92 -13.81 -0.44
C TRP A 533 10.43 -13.15 -1.74
N GLN A 534 9.30 -12.44 -1.72
CA GLN A 534 8.80 -11.67 -2.86
C GLN A 534 9.66 -10.41 -3.08
N ASP A 535 9.59 -9.84 -4.26
CA ASP A 535 10.33 -8.61 -4.57
C ASP A 535 9.86 -7.44 -3.70
N THR A 536 10.82 -6.61 -3.31
CA THR A 536 10.57 -5.33 -2.65
C THR A 536 10.80 -4.21 -3.65
N THR A 537 9.79 -3.38 -3.83
CA THR A 537 9.91 -2.15 -4.62
C THR A 537 10.42 -1.03 -3.72
N VAL A 538 11.38 -0.25 -4.22
CA VAL A 538 11.97 0.90 -3.53
C VAL A 538 11.75 2.14 -4.37
N LEU A 539 10.99 3.11 -3.88
CA LEU A 539 10.66 4.36 -4.56
C LEU A 539 11.24 5.54 -3.79
N PHE A 540 12.18 6.25 -4.39
CA PHE A 540 12.57 7.59 -3.95
C PHE A 540 11.63 8.60 -4.60
N GLU A 541 10.81 9.30 -3.80
CA GLU A 541 9.88 10.31 -4.30
C GLU A 541 10.62 11.58 -4.73
N TYR A 542 11.58 12.01 -3.92
CA TYR A 542 12.51 13.10 -4.20
C TYR A 542 13.65 13.10 -3.19
N LEU A 543 14.78 13.70 -3.56
CA LEU A 543 15.90 14.06 -2.68
C LEU A 543 16.35 15.47 -3.03
N ILE A 544 16.29 16.39 -2.08
CA ILE A 544 16.65 17.81 -2.26
C ILE A 544 17.58 18.24 -1.12
N GLN A 545 18.59 19.05 -1.42
CA GLN A 545 19.40 19.70 -0.39
C GLN A 545 18.53 20.64 0.46
N ALA A 546 18.60 20.53 1.78
CA ALA A 546 17.70 21.22 2.70
C ALA A 546 18.36 22.34 3.52
N ASP A 547 19.70 22.35 3.60
CA ASP A 547 20.45 23.29 4.42
C ASP A 547 20.51 24.72 3.83
N GLY A 548 20.33 24.86 2.51
CA GLY A 548 20.44 26.12 1.79
C GLY A 548 21.87 26.52 1.44
N SER A 549 22.87 25.66 1.70
CA SER A 549 24.28 25.99 1.48
C SER A 549 24.66 26.00 -0.01
N THR A 550 24.06 25.11 -0.80
CA THR A 550 24.20 25.09 -2.26
C THR A 550 22.87 24.78 -2.94
N GLN A 551 22.65 25.33 -4.14
CA GLN A 551 21.54 24.95 -5.02
C GLN A 551 22.01 24.05 -6.17
N ASN A 552 23.19 23.44 -6.01
CA ASN A 552 23.77 22.59 -7.04
C ASN A 552 23.28 21.16 -6.89
N THR A 553 22.94 20.54 -8.01
CA THR A 553 22.68 19.10 -8.05
C THR A 553 23.98 18.35 -7.83
N THR A 554 23.94 17.35 -6.95
CA THR A 554 25.07 16.46 -6.67
C THR A 554 24.73 15.03 -7.10
N HIS A 555 25.73 14.31 -7.59
CA HIS A 555 25.60 13.00 -8.24
C HIS A 555 26.40 11.93 -7.50
N ASP A 556 26.23 10.67 -7.90
CA ASP A 556 27.02 9.52 -7.45
C ASP A 556 27.02 9.26 -5.94
N HIS A 557 25.89 9.57 -5.28
CA HIS A 557 25.72 9.26 -3.87
C HIS A 557 25.48 7.76 -3.68
N ARG A 558 26.44 7.08 -3.04
CA ARG A 558 26.23 5.72 -2.54
C ARG A 558 25.19 5.72 -1.43
N TRP A 559 24.51 4.61 -1.25
CA TRP A 559 23.51 4.45 -0.20
C TRP A 559 23.41 3.01 0.25
N ALA A 560 23.08 2.82 1.52
CA ALA A 560 23.00 1.50 2.12
C ALA A 560 21.98 1.45 3.26
N ILE A 561 21.48 0.26 3.55
CA ILE A 561 20.75 -0.05 4.78
C ILE A 561 21.73 -0.51 5.85
N HIS A 562 21.64 0.10 7.02
CA HIS A 562 22.51 -0.14 8.16
C HIS A 562 21.78 -0.88 9.28
N SER A 563 22.53 -1.51 10.18
CA SER A 563 21.98 -2.51 11.09
C SER A 563 21.12 -1.91 12.22
N ASN A 564 21.42 -0.68 12.64
CA ASN A 564 20.75 0.00 13.76
C ASN A 564 19.90 1.17 13.26
N ALA A 565 18.88 1.54 14.04
CA ALA A 565 18.22 2.84 13.88
C ALA A 565 19.23 3.99 14.09
N PRO A 566 19.05 5.14 13.43
CA PRO A 566 19.94 6.28 13.63
C PRO A 566 19.70 6.89 15.01
N GLY A 567 20.79 7.21 15.71
CA GLY A 567 20.80 7.99 16.94
C GLY A 567 20.63 9.49 16.68
N LYS A 568 20.93 10.34 17.66
CA LYS A 568 20.85 11.81 17.55
C LYS A 568 22.05 12.44 16.84
N ASP A 569 23.04 11.63 16.45
CA ASP A 569 24.24 12.01 15.73
C ASP A 569 23.98 12.35 14.25
N PHE A 570 22.75 12.25 13.74
CA PHE A 570 22.43 12.74 12.40
C PHE A 570 22.60 14.28 12.25
N TYR A 571 22.58 15.03 13.36
CA TYR A 571 22.95 16.45 13.40
C TYR A 571 24.45 16.69 13.62
N ASP A 572 25.21 15.67 14.03
CA ASP A 572 26.66 15.79 14.19
C ASP A 572 27.29 16.07 12.82
N TRP A 573 28.23 17.01 12.76
CA TRP A 573 28.89 17.38 11.51
C TRP A 573 30.08 16.46 11.20
N GLN A 574 30.82 15.98 12.19
CA GLN A 574 32.02 15.14 12.00
C GLN A 574 31.70 13.65 12.09
N GLN A 575 30.78 13.28 12.98
CA GLN A 575 30.49 11.90 13.34
C GLN A 575 29.05 11.55 12.97
N ARG A 576 28.63 12.00 11.79
CA ARG A 576 27.25 11.87 11.35
C ARG A 576 26.85 10.42 11.14
N CYS A 577 25.70 10.03 11.71
CA CYS A 577 25.06 8.74 11.47
C CYS A 577 25.93 7.52 11.80
N ILE A 578 26.97 7.64 12.62
CA ILE A 578 27.83 6.53 13.03
C ILE A 578 27.04 5.51 13.86
N SER A 579 26.09 5.98 14.66
CA SER A 579 25.16 5.17 15.45
C SER A 579 24.39 4.11 14.65
N ALA A 580 24.17 4.36 13.35
CA ALA A 580 23.56 3.41 12.42
C ALA A 580 24.32 2.07 12.36
N GLY A 581 25.60 2.06 12.74
CA GLY A 581 26.43 0.87 12.78
C GLY A 581 26.90 0.42 11.39
N PRO A 582 27.19 -0.88 11.19
CA PRO A 582 27.65 -1.42 9.92
C PRO A 582 26.49 -1.66 8.93
N VAL A 583 26.85 -1.76 7.65
CA VAL A 583 25.93 -2.18 6.57
C VAL A 583 25.28 -3.50 6.96
N TYR A 584 23.96 -3.57 6.81
CA TYR A 584 23.17 -4.69 7.26
C TYR A 584 23.54 -5.99 6.52
N ASN A 585 24.04 -6.98 7.27
CA ASN A 585 24.53 -8.26 6.75
C ASN A 585 23.98 -9.47 7.55
N PRO A 586 22.67 -9.73 7.51
CA PRO A 586 22.05 -10.80 8.30
C PRO A 586 22.54 -12.21 7.92
N PHE A 587 22.82 -12.42 6.62
CA PHE A 587 23.27 -13.72 6.09
C PHE A 587 24.76 -13.98 6.26
N ARG A 588 25.50 -13.04 6.86
CA ARG A 588 26.96 -13.13 7.07
C ARG A 588 27.69 -13.47 5.76
N VAL A 589 27.36 -12.72 4.70
CA VAL A 589 28.06 -12.76 3.42
C VAL A 589 29.49 -12.27 3.67
N ASP A 590 30.48 -13.09 3.32
CA ASP A 590 31.89 -12.84 3.59
C ASP A 590 32.79 -13.40 2.48
N TRP A 591 33.58 -12.50 1.87
CA TRP A 591 34.47 -12.81 0.75
C TRP A 591 35.95 -12.86 1.17
N GLY A 592 36.24 -12.80 2.47
CA GLY A 592 37.61 -12.65 2.98
C GLY A 592 38.24 -11.35 2.50
N ASN A 593 39.51 -11.39 2.10
CA ASN A 593 40.27 -10.21 1.68
C ASN A 593 40.01 -9.76 0.22
N ARG A 594 38.94 -10.23 -0.42
CA ARG A 594 38.64 -9.94 -1.84
C ARG A 594 37.69 -8.74 -1.97
N SER A 595 37.69 -8.10 -3.15
CA SER A 595 36.86 -6.91 -3.36
C SER A 595 35.37 -7.27 -3.42
N VAL A 596 34.51 -6.32 -3.06
CA VAL A 596 33.04 -6.48 -3.18
C VAL A 596 32.65 -6.64 -4.65
N ASP A 597 33.32 -5.93 -5.56
CA ASP A 597 33.04 -5.92 -7.00
C ASP A 597 33.30 -7.27 -7.69
N ASP A 598 34.17 -8.10 -7.10
CA ASP A 598 34.48 -9.44 -7.63
C ASP A 598 33.31 -10.43 -7.46
N PHE A 599 32.41 -10.21 -6.50
CA PHE A 599 31.39 -11.18 -6.08
C PHE A 599 29.97 -10.62 -6.08
N CYS A 600 29.79 -9.37 -5.67
CA CYS A 600 28.48 -8.73 -5.61
C CYS A 600 28.15 -8.13 -6.98
N ARG A 601 27.19 -8.73 -7.68
CA ARG A 601 26.62 -8.17 -8.92
C ARG A 601 25.10 -8.06 -8.83
N PRO A 602 24.48 -7.13 -9.57
CA PRO A 602 23.02 -7.03 -9.61
C PRO A 602 22.30 -8.31 -10.06
N SER A 603 22.91 -9.11 -10.95
CA SER A 603 22.35 -10.39 -11.40
C SER A 603 22.42 -11.50 -10.35
N LEU A 604 23.28 -11.36 -9.34
CA LEU A 604 23.43 -12.29 -8.21
C LEU A 604 23.31 -11.53 -6.89
N ALA A 605 22.14 -10.94 -6.65
CA ALA A 605 21.87 -10.10 -5.49
C ALA A 605 22.16 -10.78 -4.13
N SER A 606 22.07 -12.11 -4.03
CA SER A 606 22.38 -12.84 -2.79
C SER A 606 23.88 -12.92 -2.48
N MET A 607 24.75 -12.58 -3.44
CA MET A 607 26.20 -12.42 -3.22
C MET A 607 26.54 -11.05 -2.59
N CYS A 608 25.55 -10.18 -2.45
CA CYS A 608 25.70 -8.88 -1.82
C CYS A 608 25.22 -8.94 -0.37
N ARG A 609 25.82 -8.13 0.51
CA ARG A 609 25.22 -7.86 1.82
C ARG A 609 23.84 -7.26 1.59
N VAL A 610 22.82 -7.69 2.34
CA VAL A 610 21.43 -7.21 2.18
C VAL A 610 21.36 -5.69 2.13
N GLY A 611 22.11 -5.00 3.00
CA GLY A 611 22.13 -3.54 3.05
C GLY A 611 22.98 -2.83 2.00
N ALA A 612 23.80 -3.52 1.20
CA ALA A 612 24.63 -2.91 0.16
C ALA A 612 23.80 -2.60 -1.10
N MET A 613 23.04 -1.49 -1.04
CA MET A 613 22.07 -1.12 -2.07
C MET A 613 22.71 -0.49 -3.30
N ASP A 614 23.72 0.36 -3.10
CA ASP A 614 24.52 0.98 -4.16
C ASP A 614 25.05 -0.04 -5.19
N ALA A 615 25.62 -1.15 -4.72
CA ALA A 615 26.15 -2.20 -5.60
C ALA A 615 25.08 -2.94 -6.43
N ARG A 616 23.82 -2.98 -5.96
CA ARG A 616 22.72 -3.69 -6.65
C ARG A 616 21.84 -2.78 -7.50
N SER A 617 21.61 -1.57 -7.02
CA SER A 617 20.63 -0.62 -7.56
C SER A 617 21.24 0.66 -8.13
N GLY A 618 22.54 0.89 -7.94
CA GLY A 618 23.25 2.06 -8.42
C GLY A 618 23.19 3.24 -7.44
N THR A 619 23.77 4.37 -7.88
CA THR A 619 23.91 5.59 -7.09
C THR A 619 22.71 6.53 -7.22
N LEU A 620 22.59 7.42 -6.24
CA LEU A 620 21.53 8.42 -6.15
C LEU A 620 22.02 9.80 -6.62
N THR A 621 21.07 10.63 -7.00
CA THR A 621 21.27 12.04 -7.34
C THR A 621 20.43 12.88 -6.39
N ILE A 622 21.04 13.90 -5.80
CA ILE A 622 20.36 14.83 -4.90
C ILE A 622 20.21 16.14 -5.65
N ALA A 623 18.97 16.60 -5.75
CA ALA A 623 18.66 17.83 -6.44
C ALA A 623 19.07 19.06 -5.61
N GLY A 624 19.55 20.09 -6.30
CA GLY A 624 19.82 21.38 -5.65
C GLY A 624 18.57 22.16 -5.27
N GLY A 625 17.41 21.85 -5.87
CA GLY A 625 16.14 22.50 -5.57
C GLY A 625 14.93 21.77 -6.13
N ARG A 626 13.73 22.18 -5.69
CA ARG A 626 12.44 21.53 -5.98
C ARG A 626 12.14 21.41 -7.48
N ARG A 627 12.43 22.46 -8.26
CA ARG A 627 12.07 22.54 -9.69
C ARG A 627 12.62 21.39 -10.54
N VAL A 628 13.80 20.89 -10.20
CA VAL A 628 14.46 19.79 -10.92
C VAL A 628 14.33 18.45 -10.21
N ALA A 629 13.98 18.44 -8.92
CA ALA A 629 13.97 17.27 -8.06
C ALA A 629 13.19 16.09 -8.63
N GLN A 630 11.97 16.33 -9.08
CA GLN A 630 11.11 15.29 -9.63
C GLN A 630 11.69 14.63 -10.88
N LYS A 631 12.45 15.36 -11.70
CA LYS A 631 13.05 14.83 -12.93
C LYS A 631 14.32 14.02 -12.68
N ILE A 632 15.12 14.39 -11.68
CA ILE A 632 16.47 13.83 -11.51
C ILE A 632 16.65 12.94 -10.29
N SER A 633 15.93 13.21 -9.19
CA SER A 633 16.10 12.50 -7.91
C SER A 633 15.06 11.41 -7.69
N ARG A 634 13.91 11.50 -8.37
CA ARG A 634 12.85 10.50 -8.29
C ARG A 634 13.26 9.25 -9.05
N LYS A 635 13.36 8.11 -8.36
CA LYS A 635 13.81 6.83 -8.94
C LYS A 635 13.09 5.66 -8.29
N MET A 636 12.96 4.56 -9.04
CA MET A 636 12.35 3.33 -8.55
C MET A 636 13.25 2.12 -8.87
N PHE A 637 13.34 1.21 -7.90
CA PHE A 637 14.09 -0.03 -7.99
C PHE A 637 13.23 -1.21 -7.56
N VAL A 638 13.57 -2.41 -8.04
CA VAL A 638 12.99 -3.68 -7.60
C VAL A 638 14.13 -4.57 -7.12
N ASP A 639 14.04 -5.05 -5.88
CA ASP A 639 15.08 -5.86 -5.24
C ASP A 639 14.47 -7.11 -4.61
N GLY A 640 15.00 -8.28 -5.01
CA GLY A 640 14.54 -9.58 -4.52
C GLY A 640 15.20 -10.05 -3.21
N ASN A 641 16.08 -9.25 -2.60
CA ASN A 641 16.87 -9.58 -1.40
C ASN A 641 16.77 -8.45 -0.34
N LEU A 642 15.59 -7.85 -0.18
CA LEU A 642 15.35 -6.73 0.74
C LEU A 642 14.05 -6.90 1.55
N PRO A 643 13.97 -7.88 2.48
CA PRO A 643 12.71 -8.22 3.16
C PRO A 643 12.19 -7.10 4.08
N LEU A 644 10.88 -6.88 4.08
CA LEU A 644 10.14 -6.01 5.01
C LEU A 644 9.42 -6.79 6.12
N SER A 645 9.30 -8.11 5.98
CA SER A 645 8.72 -9.00 6.98
C SER A 645 9.71 -10.10 7.39
N GLY A 646 9.38 -10.84 8.45
CA GLY A 646 10.25 -11.91 8.96
C GLY A 646 11.50 -11.44 9.71
N ARG A 647 12.32 -12.40 10.16
CA ARG A 647 13.50 -12.19 11.03
C ARG A 647 14.53 -11.22 10.45
N HIS A 648 14.69 -11.26 9.13
CA HIS A 648 15.70 -10.46 8.43
C HIS A 648 15.16 -9.11 7.94
N SER A 649 13.94 -8.74 8.34
CA SER A 649 13.28 -7.47 7.96
C SER A 649 14.19 -6.26 8.17
N ILE A 650 14.12 -5.31 7.24
CA ILE A 650 14.78 -4.00 7.36
C ILE A 650 13.97 -2.96 8.15
N LEU A 651 12.77 -3.29 8.65
CA LEU A 651 12.04 -2.41 9.55
C LEU A 651 12.85 -2.19 10.85
N GLY A 652 12.86 -0.94 11.34
CA GLY A 652 13.64 -0.52 12.52
C GLY A 652 15.13 -0.29 12.26
N LYS A 653 15.60 -0.47 11.02
CA LYS A 653 16.96 -0.17 10.59
C LYS A 653 17.08 1.28 10.12
N SER A 654 18.22 1.64 9.54
CA SER A 654 18.42 2.98 8.95
C SER A 654 18.86 2.90 7.49
N LEU A 655 18.44 3.88 6.70
CA LEU A 655 19.03 4.17 5.39
C LEU A 655 20.05 5.28 5.57
N VAL A 656 21.25 5.07 5.06
CA VAL A 656 22.35 6.03 5.07
C VAL A 656 22.68 6.42 3.63
N ILE A 657 22.74 7.72 3.37
CA ILE A 657 23.24 8.30 2.12
C ILE A 657 24.67 8.77 2.38
N TYR A 658 25.58 8.43 1.47
CA TYR A 658 26.98 8.78 1.52
C TYR A 658 27.30 9.93 0.56
N GLU A 659 28.38 10.63 0.85
CA GLU A 659 28.97 11.64 -0.02
C GLU A 659 30.49 11.57 0.15
N ASP A 660 31.14 10.98 -0.84
CA ASP A 660 32.59 10.74 -0.87
C ASP A 660 33.37 11.97 -1.36
N SER A 661 32.70 12.86 -2.12
CA SER A 661 33.25 14.12 -2.63
C SER A 661 33.16 15.30 -1.65
N GLY A 662 32.54 15.08 -0.49
CA GLY A 662 32.38 16.09 0.56
C GLY A 662 33.68 16.39 1.33
N PRO A 663 33.69 17.40 2.22
CA PRO A 663 34.84 17.71 3.06
C PRO A 663 35.25 16.51 3.92
N LYS A 664 36.52 16.07 3.85
CA LYS A 664 37.02 14.88 4.58
C LYS A 664 36.76 14.92 6.08
N ALA A 665 36.77 16.12 6.69
CA ALA A 665 36.51 16.29 8.11
C ALA A 665 35.04 16.07 8.53
N ARG A 666 34.09 16.10 7.58
CA ARG A 666 32.67 15.74 7.80
C ARG A 666 32.47 14.23 7.94
N GLY A 667 33.41 13.44 7.43
CA GLY A 667 33.22 12.01 7.19
C GLY A 667 32.38 11.71 5.93
N GLU A 668 32.19 10.43 5.63
CA GLU A 668 31.54 9.99 4.38
C GLU A 668 30.00 9.96 4.43
N ARG A 669 29.38 9.95 5.62
CA ARG A 669 27.91 9.80 5.76
C ARG A 669 27.20 11.16 5.70
N LEU A 670 26.42 11.41 4.65
CA LEU A 670 25.72 12.68 4.43
C LEU A 670 24.45 12.80 5.25
N ALA A 671 23.59 11.78 5.22
CA ALA A 671 22.28 11.79 5.88
C ALA A 671 21.85 10.37 6.28
N CYS A 672 21.05 10.25 7.34
CA CYS A 672 20.42 9.00 7.72
C CYS A 672 19.02 9.21 8.31
N SER A 673 18.16 8.21 8.13
CA SER A 673 16.86 8.15 8.79
C SER A 673 16.45 6.70 9.01
N ALA A 674 15.58 6.48 9.99
CA ALA A 674 15.03 5.16 10.30
C ALA A 674 14.07 4.69 9.21
N VAL A 675 14.04 3.38 8.99
CA VAL A 675 13.03 2.66 8.20
C VAL A 675 11.87 2.32 9.15
N ILE A 676 10.75 3.02 8.98
CA ILE A 676 9.55 2.89 9.84
C ILE A 676 8.36 2.38 9.02
N GLY A 677 7.31 1.87 9.66
CA GLY A 677 6.09 1.47 8.96
C GLY A 677 5.36 2.65 8.31
N HIS A 678 4.72 2.40 7.17
CA HIS A 678 3.75 3.30 6.54
C HIS A 678 2.44 2.53 6.39
N PHE A 679 1.53 2.74 7.35
CA PHE A 679 0.37 1.87 7.48
C PHE A 679 -0.78 2.27 6.54
N ARG A 680 -1.52 1.24 6.12
CA ARG A 680 -2.79 1.40 5.41
C ARG A 680 -3.78 2.23 6.22
N ARG A 681 -4.69 2.89 5.52
CA ARG A 681 -5.75 3.70 6.14
C ARG A 681 -7.10 3.06 5.89
N LYS A 682 -7.95 3.19 6.90
CA LYS A 682 -9.34 2.76 6.86
C LYS A 682 -10.19 3.84 7.49
N VAL A 683 -11.33 4.11 6.87
CA VAL A 683 -12.33 5.04 7.36
C VAL A 683 -13.69 4.36 7.34
N VAL A 684 -14.51 4.61 8.36
CA VAL A 684 -15.78 3.94 8.58
C VAL A 684 -16.82 4.97 8.98
N ALA A 685 -17.92 5.02 8.24
CA ALA A 685 -19.15 5.71 8.64
C ALA A 685 -20.16 4.66 9.10
N LYS A 686 -20.34 4.51 10.42
CA LYS A 686 -21.27 3.53 11.04
C LYS A 686 -22.25 4.15 12.03
N GLU A 687 -21.90 5.33 12.53
CA GLU A 687 -22.62 6.04 13.59
C GLU A 687 -23.58 7.04 12.96
N TRP A 688 -24.79 6.61 12.65
CA TRP A 688 -25.79 7.41 11.93
C TRP A 688 -26.56 8.35 12.87
N TYR A 689 -26.77 9.59 12.42
CA TYR A 689 -27.57 10.64 13.07
C TYR A 689 -28.81 10.91 12.23
N ALA A 690 -29.96 11.05 12.87
CA ALA A 690 -31.20 11.50 12.23
C ALA A 690 -31.23 13.02 12.07
N ASN A 691 -31.96 13.48 11.05
CA ASN A 691 -32.19 14.90 10.78
C ASN A 691 -33.67 15.29 10.93
N GLY A 692 -34.26 15.02 12.11
CA GLY A 692 -35.67 15.31 12.43
C GLY A 692 -36.64 14.14 12.23
N ASP A 693 -36.35 13.22 11.33
CA ASP A 693 -37.11 11.98 11.11
C ASP A 693 -36.67 10.84 12.05
N SER A 694 -37.48 9.78 12.15
CA SER A 694 -37.04 8.54 12.80
C SER A 694 -35.85 7.91 12.04
N LEU A 695 -34.81 7.54 12.78
CA LEU A 695 -33.65 6.86 12.24
C LEU A 695 -33.92 5.35 12.12
N THR A 696 -34.10 4.86 10.90
CA THR A 696 -34.16 3.41 10.62
C THR A 696 -32.89 2.89 9.95
N VAL A 697 -32.04 3.78 9.43
CA VAL A 697 -30.77 3.41 8.78
C VAL A 697 -29.82 2.76 9.77
N SER A 698 -29.28 1.62 9.38
CA SER A 698 -28.19 0.93 10.07
C SER A 698 -27.20 0.36 9.06
N GLY A 699 -26.02 -0.03 9.53
CA GLY A 699 -24.93 -0.54 8.69
C GLY A 699 -23.76 0.42 8.60
N ARG A 700 -22.90 0.25 7.59
CA ARG A 700 -21.62 0.95 7.46
C ARG A 700 -21.29 1.29 6.00
N VAL A 701 -20.57 2.40 5.83
CA VAL A 701 -19.76 2.68 4.66
C VAL A 701 -18.30 2.58 5.10
N GLU A 702 -17.57 1.62 4.55
CA GLU A 702 -16.18 1.36 4.89
C GLU A 702 -15.31 1.60 3.65
N ILE A 703 -14.25 2.39 3.81
CA ILE A 703 -13.29 2.65 2.73
C ILE A 703 -11.90 2.32 3.25
N THR A 704 -11.16 1.54 2.48
CA THR A 704 -9.79 1.13 2.80
C THR A 704 -8.85 1.47 1.66
N GLN A 705 -7.64 1.90 2.00
CA GLN A 705 -6.60 2.23 1.02
C GLN A 705 -5.24 1.82 1.59
N GLN A 706 -4.49 0.99 0.87
CA GLN A 706 -3.23 0.43 1.34
C GLN A 706 -2.10 1.48 1.38
N SER A 707 -2.00 2.30 0.33
CA SER A 707 -1.11 3.45 0.24
C SER A 707 -1.72 4.49 -0.70
N GLU A 708 -1.12 5.68 -0.76
CA GLU A 708 -1.49 6.73 -1.70
C GLU A 708 -1.36 6.34 -3.18
N TYR A 709 -0.63 5.26 -3.49
CA TYR A 709 -0.43 4.74 -4.85
C TYR A 709 -1.47 3.69 -5.26
N ASP A 710 -2.36 3.30 -4.35
CA ASP A 710 -3.38 2.27 -4.56
C ASP A 710 -4.76 2.86 -4.72
N VAL A 711 -5.62 2.11 -5.43
CA VAL A 711 -7.05 2.39 -5.50
C VAL A 711 -7.71 2.16 -4.13
N SER A 712 -8.74 2.95 -3.84
CA SER A 712 -9.53 2.81 -2.62
C SER A 712 -10.61 1.75 -2.81
N ASN A 713 -10.68 0.79 -1.87
CA ASN A 713 -11.76 -0.19 -1.84
C ASN A 713 -12.90 0.33 -0.97
N VAL A 714 -14.09 0.41 -1.54
CA VAL A 714 -15.32 0.90 -0.90
C VAL A 714 -16.23 -0.29 -0.65
N GLU A 715 -16.65 -0.53 0.59
CA GLU A 715 -17.66 -1.51 0.98
C GLU A 715 -18.85 -0.77 1.59
N VAL A 716 -20.02 -0.92 0.97
CA VAL A 716 -21.26 -0.30 1.43
C VAL A 716 -22.19 -1.39 1.92
N GLN A 717 -22.66 -1.29 3.16
CA GLN A 717 -23.66 -2.17 3.75
C GLN A 717 -24.68 -1.31 4.49
N LEU A 718 -25.86 -1.12 3.93
CA LEU A 718 -26.93 -0.29 4.50
C LEU A 718 -28.22 -1.11 4.63
N LYS A 719 -28.93 -0.93 5.75
CA LYS A 719 -30.20 -1.58 6.06
C LYS A 719 -31.19 -0.57 6.63
N GLY A 720 -32.48 -0.86 6.47
CA GLY A 720 -33.56 0.00 6.97
C GLY A 720 -33.72 1.28 6.16
N LEU A 721 -33.36 1.24 4.87
CA LEU A 721 -33.51 2.31 3.90
C LEU A 721 -35.02 2.50 3.55
N GLN A 722 -35.51 3.75 3.48
CA GLN A 722 -36.92 4.07 3.20
C GLN A 722 -37.03 5.33 2.32
N ASP A 723 -37.67 5.20 1.16
CA ASP A 723 -37.90 6.31 0.20
C ASP A 723 -36.64 7.14 -0.08
N ASN A 724 -35.51 6.49 -0.37
CA ASN A 724 -34.20 7.13 -0.54
C ASN A 724 -33.93 7.50 -2.00
N THR A 725 -32.99 8.43 -2.20
CA THR A 725 -32.42 8.76 -3.51
C THR A 725 -30.96 8.36 -3.59
N GLY A 726 -30.13 8.99 -2.76
CA GLY A 726 -28.69 8.87 -2.87
C GLY A 726 -27.95 9.10 -1.56
N TYR A 727 -26.64 8.98 -1.65
CA TYR A 727 -25.67 9.06 -0.58
C TYR A 727 -24.40 9.75 -1.08
N TYR A 728 -23.89 10.67 -0.27
CA TYR A 728 -22.85 11.62 -0.68
C TYR A 728 -21.87 11.88 0.47
N ILE A 729 -20.60 12.14 0.16
CA ILE A 729 -19.60 12.65 1.11
C ILE A 729 -19.63 14.17 1.09
N HIS A 730 -19.73 14.78 2.27
CA HIS A 730 -19.78 16.22 2.51
C HIS A 730 -18.46 16.76 3.06
N ARG A 731 -18.33 18.08 3.20
CA ARG A 731 -17.05 18.76 3.47
C ARG A 731 -16.55 18.65 4.91
N THR A 732 -17.41 18.35 5.88
CA THR A 732 -17.09 18.46 7.32
C THR A 732 -17.68 17.30 8.14
N PRO A 733 -17.22 17.08 9.38
CA PRO A 733 -17.78 16.04 10.24
C PRO A 733 -19.06 16.50 10.93
N VAL A 734 -19.88 15.52 11.32
CA VAL A 734 -21.18 15.72 11.98
C VAL A 734 -21.00 16.31 13.40
N GLU A 735 -21.79 17.34 13.71
CA GLU A 735 -21.88 17.93 15.06
C GLU A 735 -23.01 17.25 15.87
N ALA A 736 -22.62 16.40 16.83
CA ALA A 736 -23.54 15.53 17.57
C ALA A 736 -24.53 16.28 18.49
N ASN A 737 -24.24 17.53 18.88
CA ASN A 737 -25.10 18.37 19.71
C ASN A 737 -26.33 18.94 18.98
N LEU A 738 -26.36 18.89 17.65
CA LEU A 738 -27.40 19.56 16.88
C LEU A 738 -28.64 18.67 16.76
N ALA A 739 -29.83 19.29 16.83
CA ALA A 739 -31.10 18.59 16.59
C ALA A 739 -31.28 18.19 15.12
N PHE A 740 -30.72 18.98 14.21
CA PHE A 740 -30.71 18.75 12.76
C PHE A 740 -29.26 18.76 12.26
N PRO A 741 -28.46 17.72 12.59
CA PRO A 741 -27.01 17.74 12.40
C PRO A 741 -26.60 17.58 10.95
N CYS A 742 -27.49 17.10 10.08
CA CYS A 742 -27.19 16.80 8.69
C CYS A 742 -27.40 18.01 7.76
N GLU A 743 -27.88 19.14 8.27
CA GLU A 743 -28.25 20.33 7.49
C GLU A 743 -27.11 20.92 6.64
N ALA A 744 -27.49 21.68 5.60
CA ALA A 744 -26.55 22.36 4.73
C ALA A 744 -25.73 23.45 5.45
N SER A 745 -26.23 23.96 6.56
CA SER A 745 -25.55 24.98 7.38
C SER A 745 -24.33 24.44 8.14
N THR A 746 -24.22 23.12 8.33
CA THR A 746 -23.20 22.49 9.18
C THR A 746 -22.28 21.54 8.40
N LEU A 747 -22.86 20.77 7.49
CA LEU A 747 -22.13 19.85 6.61
C LEU A 747 -21.78 20.46 5.25
N TYR A 748 -22.34 21.62 4.92
CA TYR A 748 -22.13 22.34 3.66
C TYR A 748 -22.47 21.48 2.44
N GLY A 749 -21.84 21.76 1.29
CA GLY A 749 -21.99 21.02 0.05
C GLY A 749 -21.28 19.67 0.03
N HIS A 750 -21.37 18.98 -1.10
CA HIS A 750 -20.62 17.76 -1.36
C HIS A 750 -19.11 18.05 -1.40
N TRP A 751 -18.32 17.02 -1.13
CA TRP A 751 -16.87 17.11 -1.28
C TRP A 751 -16.50 17.15 -2.77
N ASN A 752 -16.00 18.30 -3.22
CA ASN A 752 -15.71 18.54 -4.63
C ASN A 752 -14.43 19.39 -4.79
N PRO A 753 -13.25 18.83 -4.50
CA PRO A 753 -11.98 19.57 -4.55
C PRO A 753 -11.51 19.94 -5.96
N PHE A 754 -12.13 19.38 -7.01
CA PHE A 754 -11.78 19.63 -8.41
C PHE A 754 -12.88 20.41 -9.16
N ASP A 755 -13.83 21.01 -8.43
CA ASP A 755 -14.90 21.85 -8.97
C ASP A 755 -15.68 21.21 -10.13
N VAL A 756 -15.89 19.88 -10.07
CA VAL A 756 -16.64 19.14 -11.09
C VAL A 756 -18.09 19.63 -11.08
N SER A 757 -18.58 20.10 -12.23
CA SER A 757 -19.96 20.58 -12.34
C SER A 757 -20.96 19.40 -12.35
N PRO A 758 -21.90 19.32 -11.39
CA PRO A 758 -22.90 18.25 -11.35
C PRO A 758 -23.81 18.22 -12.59
N LYS A 759 -23.98 19.36 -13.27
CA LYS A 759 -24.81 19.47 -14.48
C LYS A 759 -24.19 18.79 -15.69
N SER A 760 -22.86 18.65 -15.72
CA SER A 760 -22.13 17.95 -16.78
C SER A 760 -21.90 16.48 -16.45
N SER A 761 -22.19 16.05 -15.21
CA SER A 761 -22.01 14.66 -14.80
C SER A 761 -22.98 13.73 -15.54
N PRO A 762 -22.51 12.58 -16.05
CA PRO A 762 -23.39 11.59 -16.68
C PRO A 762 -24.41 11.00 -15.69
N PRO A 763 -25.45 10.28 -16.17
CA PRO A 763 -26.38 9.59 -15.27
C PRO A 763 -25.66 8.59 -14.34
N PRO A 764 -26.22 8.27 -13.16
CA PRO A 764 -25.59 7.38 -12.18
C PRO A 764 -25.03 6.08 -12.77
N LYS A 765 -23.84 5.67 -12.33
CA LYS A 765 -23.11 4.45 -12.73
C LYS A 765 -22.68 4.42 -14.22
N ARG A 766 -22.93 5.49 -14.98
CA ARG A 766 -22.64 5.54 -16.43
C ARG A 766 -21.31 6.17 -16.79
N GLY A 767 -20.88 7.18 -16.04
CA GLY A 767 -19.62 7.91 -16.26
C GLY A 767 -18.40 7.25 -15.63
N THR A 768 -17.26 7.88 -15.84
CA THR A 768 -16.02 7.62 -15.11
C THR A 768 -15.98 8.43 -13.82
N THR A 769 -15.18 8.02 -12.83
CA THR A 769 -15.19 8.61 -11.47
C THR A 769 -14.68 10.05 -11.40
N ASP A 770 -13.95 10.51 -12.42
CA ASP A 770 -13.50 11.89 -12.64
C ASP A 770 -14.60 12.82 -13.16
N GLN A 771 -15.71 12.28 -13.68
CA GLN A 771 -16.85 13.06 -14.19
C GLN A 771 -17.89 13.40 -13.11
N TYR A 772 -17.69 12.91 -11.89
CA TYR A 772 -18.55 13.15 -10.73
C TYR A 772 -17.80 13.94 -9.67
N GLU A 773 -18.55 14.68 -8.85
CA GLU A 773 -17.99 15.26 -7.63
C GLU A 773 -17.32 14.13 -6.82
N MET A 774 -16.18 14.43 -6.18
CA MET A 774 -15.42 13.40 -5.46
C MET A 774 -16.28 12.68 -4.41
N GLY A 775 -17.18 13.42 -3.75
CA GLY A 775 -18.13 12.91 -2.79
C GLY A 775 -19.45 12.37 -3.36
N ASP A 776 -19.69 12.40 -4.67
CA ASP A 776 -20.92 11.86 -5.25
C ASP A 776 -20.86 10.34 -5.44
N LEU A 777 -21.10 9.60 -4.36
CA LEU A 777 -21.10 8.14 -4.37
C LEU A 777 -22.27 7.56 -5.19
N SER A 778 -23.40 8.26 -5.24
CA SER A 778 -24.57 7.83 -6.02
C SER A 778 -24.36 7.98 -7.51
N GLY A 779 -23.77 9.09 -7.95
CA GLY A 779 -23.35 9.29 -9.33
C GLY A 779 -22.33 8.24 -9.75
N LYS A 780 -21.32 7.98 -8.93
CA LYS A 780 -20.25 6.99 -9.23
C LYS A 780 -20.76 5.54 -9.26
N PHE A 781 -21.48 5.11 -8.23
CA PHE A 781 -21.75 3.68 -7.99
C PHE A 781 -23.22 3.27 -8.20
N GLY A 782 -24.13 4.23 -8.34
CA GLY A 782 -25.57 4.04 -8.40
C GLY A 782 -26.28 4.53 -7.14
N GLY A 783 -27.53 4.96 -7.29
CA GLY A 783 -28.36 5.47 -6.18
C GLY A 783 -28.95 4.37 -5.29
N LEU A 784 -29.69 4.79 -4.25
CA LEU A 784 -30.35 3.95 -3.26
C LEU A 784 -31.88 3.89 -3.47
N GLU A 785 -32.33 4.11 -4.71
CA GLU A 785 -33.75 4.12 -5.04
C GLU A 785 -34.35 2.71 -4.98
N GLY A 786 -35.53 2.58 -4.38
CA GLY A 786 -36.31 1.33 -4.38
C GLY A 786 -35.75 0.19 -3.53
N VAL A 787 -34.64 0.40 -2.79
CA VAL A 787 -34.01 -0.62 -1.95
C VAL A 787 -34.23 -0.34 -0.46
N THR A 788 -34.52 -1.40 0.30
CA THR A 788 -34.63 -1.37 1.77
C THR A 788 -33.33 -1.83 2.46
N GLN A 789 -32.53 -2.61 1.74
CA GLN A 789 -31.19 -3.05 2.10
C GLN A 789 -30.30 -2.95 0.86
N PHE A 790 -29.05 -2.56 1.05
CA PHE A 790 -28.09 -2.36 -0.02
C PHE A 790 -26.71 -2.84 0.44
N GLU A 791 -26.11 -3.72 -0.35
CA GLU A 791 -24.76 -4.23 -0.12
C GLU A 791 -24.02 -4.33 -1.43
N ASP A 792 -22.86 -3.67 -1.53
CA ASP A 792 -22.02 -3.70 -2.72
C ASP A 792 -20.58 -3.29 -2.39
N ALA A 793 -19.64 -3.61 -3.29
CA ALA A 793 -18.23 -3.28 -3.15
C ALA A 793 -17.64 -2.72 -4.46
N TYR A 794 -16.86 -1.65 -4.33
CA TYR A 794 -16.33 -0.90 -5.48
C TYR A 794 -14.84 -0.59 -5.34
N ASN A 795 -14.17 -0.42 -6.48
CA ASN A 795 -12.82 0.15 -6.54
C ASN A 795 -12.94 1.58 -7.10
N ASP A 796 -12.34 2.55 -6.41
CA ASP A 796 -12.38 3.95 -6.80
C ASP A 796 -10.98 4.56 -6.80
N THR A 797 -10.67 5.31 -7.86
CA THR A 797 -9.40 6.04 -8.00
C THR A 797 -9.45 7.43 -7.37
N ASN A 798 -10.65 7.95 -7.06
CA ASN A 798 -10.95 9.33 -6.67
C ASN A 798 -11.60 9.39 -5.28
N LEU A 799 -11.16 8.56 -4.34
CA LEU A 799 -11.55 8.61 -2.92
C LEU A 799 -10.31 8.41 -2.03
N PRO A 800 -9.30 9.30 -2.11
CA PRO A 800 -8.06 9.11 -1.37
C PRO A 800 -8.30 9.23 0.14
N LEU A 801 -7.54 8.43 0.91
CA LEU A 801 -7.40 8.51 2.36
C LEU A 801 -6.06 9.16 2.78
N PHE A 802 -5.23 9.52 1.80
CA PHE A 802 -3.92 10.15 1.94
C PHE A 802 -3.87 11.52 1.27
N GLY A 803 -3.02 12.41 1.79
CA GLY A 803 -2.76 13.72 1.23
C GLY A 803 -3.89 14.73 1.44
N TYR A 804 -3.75 15.90 0.79
CA TYR A 804 -4.61 17.07 0.99
C TYR A 804 -6.09 16.85 0.66
N ASN A 805 -6.38 15.99 -0.32
CA ASN A 805 -7.73 15.65 -0.75
C ASN A 805 -8.35 14.48 0.02
N SER A 806 -7.69 13.99 1.08
CA SER A 806 -8.14 12.86 1.90
C SER A 806 -9.55 13.08 2.41
N ILE A 807 -10.44 12.10 2.30
CA ILE A 807 -11.83 12.17 2.79
C ILE A 807 -11.98 11.93 4.30
N ILE A 808 -10.90 11.66 5.03
CA ILE A 808 -10.95 11.41 6.48
C ILE A 808 -11.46 12.68 7.20
N GLY A 809 -12.31 12.50 8.21
CA GLY A 809 -12.86 13.60 9.00
C GLY A 809 -14.03 14.34 8.33
N ARG A 810 -14.54 13.83 7.20
CA ARG A 810 -15.76 14.32 6.54
C ARG A 810 -16.98 13.53 6.98
N SER A 811 -18.11 13.65 6.29
CA SER A 811 -19.34 12.91 6.62
C SER A 811 -20.03 12.33 5.40
N VAL A 812 -20.66 11.17 5.55
CA VAL A 812 -21.61 10.61 4.59
C VAL A 812 -23.01 11.09 4.93
N VAL A 813 -23.80 11.50 3.95
CA VAL A 813 -25.21 11.90 4.08
C VAL A 813 -26.06 11.06 3.14
N ILE A 814 -27.13 10.45 3.64
CA ILE A 814 -28.17 9.76 2.87
C ILE A 814 -29.37 10.70 2.73
N GLN A 815 -29.88 10.82 1.50
CA GLN A 815 -31.01 11.66 1.15
C GLN A 815 -32.27 10.83 0.88
N LYS A 816 -33.42 11.39 1.27
CA LYS A 816 -34.76 10.92 0.89
C LYS A 816 -35.19 11.51 -0.45
N LYS A 817 -36.03 10.76 -1.16
CA LYS A 817 -36.67 11.14 -2.42
C LYS A 817 -37.55 12.36 -2.28
N GLN A 818 -38.25 12.49 -1.15
CA GLN A 818 -39.05 13.67 -0.89
C GLN A 818 -38.15 14.89 -0.71
N LYS A 819 -38.21 15.82 -1.68
CA LYS A 819 -37.48 17.10 -1.68
C LYS A 819 -35.94 16.98 -1.57
N ASN A 820 -35.35 15.82 -1.86
CA ASN A 820 -33.92 15.56 -1.62
C ASN A 820 -33.50 15.91 -0.18
N ALA A 821 -34.39 15.68 0.79
CA ALA A 821 -34.14 16.02 2.18
C ALA A 821 -33.04 15.12 2.74
N ARG A 822 -32.07 15.73 3.45
CA ARG A 822 -31.02 14.99 4.15
C ARG A 822 -31.64 14.25 5.32
N TRP A 823 -31.58 12.93 5.30
CA TRP A 823 -32.29 12.09 6.24
C TRP A 823 -31.39 11.57 7.36
N ALA A 824 -30.26 10.98 6.98
CA ALA A 824 -29.28 10.43 7.91
C ALA A 824 -27.87 10.86 7.52
N CYS A 825 -27.00 11.07 8.51
CA CYS A 825 -25.60 11.37 8.27
C CYS A 825 -24.67 10.69 9.27
N SER A 826 -23.43 10.43 8.88
CA SER A 826 -22.41 9.82 9.73
C SER A 826 -21.03 10.38 9.42
N THR A 827 -20.21 10.61 10.44
CA THR A 827 -18.83 11.04 10.25
C THR A 827 -17.97 9.88 9.73
N LEU A 828 -17.10 10.17 8.78
CA LEU A 828 -16.05 9.30 8.28
C LEU A 828 -14.90 9.26 9.30
N GLU A 829 -15.07 8.40 10.30
CA GLU A 829 -14.12 8.19 11.40
C GLU A 829 -13.04 7.18 11.03
N ARG A 830 -11.85 7.33 11.59
CA ARG A 830 -10.75 6.38 11.36
C ARG A 830 -11.13 5.01 11.90
N GLY A 831 -11.02 3.97 11.07
CA GLY A 831 -11.14 2.58 11.50
C GLY A 831 -9.77 1.99 11.79
N TYR A 832 -9.47 1.70 13.05
CA TYR A 832 -8.23 1.07 13.48
C TYR A 832 -8.49 0.11 14.64
N SER A 833 -7.64 -0.89 14.81
CA SER A 833 -7.66 -1.74 16.00
C SER A 833 -6.84 -1.08 17.13
N PRO A 834 -7.33 -1.06 18.38
CA PRO A 834 -6.52 -0.63 19.54
C PRO A 834 -5.23 -1.44 19.73
N SER A 835 -5.15 -2.64 19.15
CA SER A 835 -3.93 -3.45 19.14
C SER A 835 -2.91 -3.00 18.10
N GLU A 836 -3.27 -2.15 17.14
CA GLU A 836 -2.42 -1.70 16.03
C GLU A 836 -1.97 -0.24 16.21
N ALA A 837 -2.85 0.60 16.76
CA ALA A 837 -2.61 2.04 16.90
C ALA A 837 -3.45 2.67 18.02
N ARG A 838 -3.04 3.88 18.42
CA ARG A 838 -3.80 4.79 19.28
C ARG A 838 -4.06 6.11 18.58
N GLU A 839 -5.16 6.77 18.92
CA GLU A 839 -5.49 8.09 18.41
C GLU A 839 -5.10 9.18 19.41
N LEU A 840 -4.33 10.16 18.92
CA LEU A 840 -4.02 11.39 19.62
C LEU A 840 -4.95 12.50 19.14
N ARG A 841 -5.38 13.32 20.10
CA ARG A 841 -6.27 14.46 19.88
C ARG A 841 -5.67 15.68 20.56
N ALA A 842 -5.59 16.78 19.83
CA ALA A 842 -5.15 18.06 20.34
C ALA A 842 -6.11 19.16 19.89
N ILE A 843 -6.16 20.24 20.65
CA ILE A 843 -7.02 21.40 20.39
C ILE A 843 -6.27 22.69 20.68
N ALA A 844 -6.37 23.66 19.76
CA ALA A 844 -6.06 25.04 20.02
C ALA A 844 -7.37 25.81 20.17
N SER A 845 -7.70 26.19 21.40
CA SER A 845 -8.98 26.81 21.73
C SER A 845 -8.88 28.32 21.83
N PHE A 846 -9.59 29.02 20.95
CA PHE A 846 -9.75 30.47 20.96
C PHE A 846 -11.06 30.79 21.69
N HIS A 847 -11.01 31.01 23.00
CA HIS A 847 -12.21 31.20 23.84
C HIS A 847 -12.22 32.51 24.62
N HIS A 848 -11.24 33.39 24.40
CA HIS A 848 -11.17 34.68 25.07
C HIS A 848 -12.29 35.62 24.56
N PRO A 849 -13.25 36.06 25.40
CA PRO A 849 -14.41 36.83 24.91
C PRO A 849 -14.05 38.22 24.37
N THR A 850 -12.99 38.84 24.88
CA THR A 850 -12.41 40.08 24.34
C THR A 850 -11.23 39.83 23.39
N GLY A 851 -11.06 38.59 22.92
CA GLY A 851 -10.03 38.26 21.95
C GLY A 851 -10.40 38.76 20.55
N TYR A 852 -9.70 38.23 19.55
CA TYR A 852 -9.89 38.58 18.14
C TYR A 852 -10.40 37.40 17.31
N ALA A 853 -10.22 36.18 17.80
CA ALA A 853 -10.79 34.96 17.25
C ALA A 853 -11.56 34.21 18.33
N TYR A 854 -12.62 33.51 17.92
CA TYR A 854 -13.42 32.65 18.77
C TYR A 854 -13.74 31.35 18.04
N GLY A 855 -13.43 30.21 18.67
CA GLY A 855 -13.58 28.90 18.05
C GLY A 855 -12.43 27.96 18.40
N TYR A 856 -12.12 27.04 17.50
CA TYR A 856 -11.07 26.05 17.71
C TYR A 856 -10.38 25.64 16.41
N ILE A 857 -9.17 25.10 16.60
CA ILE A 857 -8.49 24.24 15.64
C ILE A 857 -8.30 22.90 16.34
N LYS A 858 -8.93 21.83 15.86
CA LYS A 858 -8.77 20.48 16.38
C LYS A 858 -7.85 19.69 15.47
N MET A 859 -7.01 18.86 16.07
CA MET A 859 -6.01 18.06 15.37
C MET A 859 -6.12 16.62 15.84
N THR A 860 -6.16 15.67 14.91
CA THR A 860 -6.14 14.24 15.23
C THR A 860 -5.11 13.49 14.40
N GLN A 861 -4.38 12.59 15.07
CA GLN A 861 -3.31 11.81 14.47
C GLN A 861 -3.32 10.39 15.04
N LEU A 862 -3.07 9.38 14.22
CA LEU A 862 -2.85 8.01 14.69
C LEU A 862 -1.36 7.78 14.91
N ILE A 863 -1.05 7.10 16.01
CA ILE A 863 0.29 6.62 16.34
C ILE A 863 0.23 5.10 16.39
N HIS A 864 0.99 4.46 15.53
CA HIS A 864 1.10 3.00 15.49
C HIS A 864 2.08 2.48 16.54
N ASN A 865 2.01 1.19 16.82
CA ASN A 865 2.87 0.55 17.84
C ASN A 865 4.37 0.66 17.57
N ASP A 866 4.78 0.81 16.31
CA ASP A 866 6.17 1.02 15.91
C ASP A 866 6.65 2.47 16.07
N GLY A 867 5.77 3.37 16.52
CA GLY A 867 6.03 4.81 16.65
C GLY A 867 5.82 5.61 15.36
N SER A 868 5.44 4.97 14.25
CA SER A 868 5.07 5.70 13.04
C SER A 868 3.78 6.49 13.23
N GLN A 869 3.70 7.63 12.57
CA GLN A 869 2.60 8.58 12.72
C GLN A 869 1.83 8.72 11.42
N SER A 870 0.49 8.78 11.49
CA SER A 870 -0.32 9.15 10.34
C SER A 870 -0.21 10.65 10.04
N GLU A 871 -0.74 11.08 8.90
CA GLU A 871 -1.06 12.50 8.68
C GLU A 871 -2.02 13.01 9.77
N THR A 872 -1.86 14.29 10.10
CA THR A 872 -2.70 15.01 11.05
C THR A 872 -3.90 15.59 10.32
N VAL A 873 -5.09 15.23 10.76
CA VAL A 873 -6.35 15.80 10.26
C VAL A 873 -6.70 16.99 11.13
N ILE A 874 -6.91 18.15 10.50
CA ILE A 874 -7.09 19.43 11.15
C ILE A 874 -8.49 19.94 10.82
N GLU A 875 -9.31 20.15 11.84
CA GLU A 875 -10.62 20.80 11.72
C GLU A 875 -10.53 22.23 12.23
N VAL A 876 -10.82 23.20 11.36
CA VAL A 876 -10.82 24.63 11.70
C VAL A 876 -12.26 25.14 11.78
N LYS A 877 -12.63 25.70 12.93
CA LYS A 877 -13.90 26.40 13.16
C LYS A 877 -13.62 27.71 13.88
N LEU A 878 -13.49 28.81 13.14
CA LEU A 878 -13.14 30.12 13.71
C LEU A 878 -14.12 31.21 13.25
N ARG A 879 -14.39 32.14 14.14
CA ARG A 879 -15.22 33.33 13.91
C ARG A 879 -14.75 34.49 14.76
N HIS A 880 -15.29 35.67 14.52
CA HIS A 880 -15.11 36.80 15.43
C HIS A 880 -15.88 36.56 16.75
N PRO A 881 -15.35 37.01 17.91
CA PRO A 881 -16.03 36.87 19.19
C PRO A 881 -17.37 37.60 19.24
N GLY A 882 -18.38 36.94 19.83
CA GLY A 882 -19.75 37.45 19.93
C GLY A 882 -20.77 36.49 19.33
N LYS A 883 -21.86 36.16 20.03
CA LYS A 883 -22.77 35.06 19.63
C LYS A 883 -23.44 35.29 18.26
N ASN A 884 -23.69 36.55 17.92
CA ASN A 884 -24.36 36.97 16.68
C ASN A 884 -23.44 37.78 15.74
N ASP A 885 -22.13 37.71 15.94
CA ASP A 885 -21.19 38.41 15.07
C ASP A 885 -21.19 37.76 13.68
N ARG A 886 -21.34 38.59 12.64
CA ARG A 886 -21.37 38.20 11.22
C ARG A 886 -20.15 38.72 10.45
N ASN A 887 -19.20 39.35 11.14
CA ASN A 887 -17.94 39.75 10.52
C ASN A 887 -17.23 38.53 9.95
N SER A 888 -16.74 38.67 8.73
CA SER A 888 -15.91 37.66 8.08
C SER A 888 -14.66 38.34 7.53
N THR A 889 -13.51 37.74 7.84
CA THR A 889 -12.20 38.19 7.38
C THR A 889 -11.49 36.99 6.76
N ARG A 890 -10.76 37.22 5.66
CA ARG A 890 -10.23 36.15 4.82
C ARG A 890 -8.71 36.16 4.74
N ASN A 891 -8.15 35.07 4.24
CA ASN A 891 -6.73 34.94 3.90
C ASN A 891 -5.79 35.18 5.09
N HIS A 892 -6.15 34.64 6.26
CA HIS A 892 -5.27 34.68 7.42
C HIS A 892 -4.20 33.60 7.29
N ASN A 893 -2.93 34.01 7.26
CA ASN A 893 -1.84 33.05 7.44
C ASN A 893 -1.84 32.54 8.90
N TRP A 894 -1.29 31.36 9.16
CA TRP A 894 -1.31 30.74 10.47
C TRP A 894 -0.13 29.78 10.65
N GLN A 895 0.49 29.86 11.81
CA GLN A 895 1.76 29.19 12.08
C GLN A 895 1.86 28.73 13.54
N ILE A 896 2.65 27.70 13.79
CA ILE A 896 2.98 27.18 15.12
C ILE A 896 4.25 27.85 15.59
N PHE A 897 4.20 28.38 16.80
CA PHE A 897 5.27 29.10 17.47
C PHE A 897 5.84 28.25 18.63
N VAL A 898 7.12 28.43 18.94
CA VAL A 898 7.85 27.52 19.85
C VAL A 898 7.35 27.49 21.29
N ASN A 899 6.79 28.59 21.79
CA ASN A 899 6.35 28.72 23.17
C ASN A 899 4.83 28.80 23.27
N PRO A 900 4.25 28.42 24.43
CA PRO A 900 2.85 28.72 24.72
C PRO A 900 2.64 30.23 24.93
N VAL A 901 1.44 30.70 24.62
CA VAL A 901 0.94 32.06 24.85
C VAL A 901 0.13 32.14 26.14
N GLY A 902 0.01 33.34 26.70
CA GLY A 902 -0.72 33.60 27.94
C GLY A 902 -1.64 34.80 27.83
N VAL A 903 -1.49 35.76 28.74
CA VAL A 903 -2.28 37.00 28.79
C VAL A 903 -2.17 37.87 27.53
N ASP A 904 -1.09 37.70 26.77
CA ASP A 904 -0.78 38.45 25.54
C ASP A 904 -1.68 38.08 24.35
N ALA A 905 -2.47 37.01 24.45
CA ALA A 905 -3.41 36.58 23.41
C ALA A 905 -4.59 37.55 23.20
N ALA A 906 -4.94 38.35 24.21
CA ALA A 906 -6.10 39.27 24.18
C ALA A 906 -5.73 40.76 24.22
N VAL A 907 -4.44 41.07 24.06
CA VAL A 907 -3.94 42.45 24.14
C VAL A 907 -4.29 43.27 22.90
N LYS A 908 -4.65 44.54 23.11
CA LYS A 908 -5.13 45.43 22.04
C LYS A 908 -4.07 45.78 20.98
N PRO A 909 -2.89 46.31 21.34
CA PRO A 909 -1.83 46.54 20.35
C PRO A 909 -1.38 45.25 19.67
N THR A 910 -1.38 45.22 18.33
CA THR A 910 -0.95 44.06 17.52
C THR A 910 0.52 43.74 17.72
N ILE A 911 1.37 44.76 17.94
CA ILE A 911 2.81 44.60 18.20
C ILE A 911 3.14 43.80 19.47
N THR A 912 2.31 43.88 20.50
CA THR A 912 2.50 43.14 21.77
C THR A 912 1.67 41.85 21.84
N ARG A 913 0.86 41.55 20.82
CA ARG A 913 -0.02 40.39 20.83
C ARG A 913 0.76 39.12 20.46
N CYS A 914 0.51 38.03 21.18
CA CYS A 914 1.12 36.71 20.89
C CYS A 914 2.66 36.73 20.86
N VAL A 915 3.30 37.69 21.54
CA VAL A 915 4.76 37.81 21.61
C VAL A 915 5.37 36.70 22.46
N ALA A 916 4.66 36.21 23.47
CA ALA A 916 5.11 35.11 24.31
C ALA A 916 5.39 33.83 23.51
N GLY A 917 4.72 33.64 22.35
CA GLY A 917 4.93 32.51 21.45
C GLY A 917 6.37 32.43 20.89
N GLY A 918 7.10 33.53 20.86
CA GLY A 918 8.48 33.58 20.36
C GLY A 918 8.54 33.64 18.83
N TYR A 919 9.12 32.61 18.22
CA TYR A 919 9.37 32.49 16.77
C TYR A 919 8.73 31.22 16.18
N VAL A 920 8.65 31.18 14.85
CA VAL A 920 8.08 30.05 14.09
C VAL A 920 8.85 28.77 14.39
N TRP A 921 8.14 27.70 14.67
CA TRP A 921 8.74 26.44 15.09
C TRP A 921 9.40 25.70 13.91
N ASN A 922 10.74 25.65 13.92
CA ASN A 922 11.56 24.95 12.92
C ASN A 922 12.47 23.89 13.58
N PRO A 923 11.93 22.72 14.00
CA PRO A 923 12.69 21.70 14.73
C PRO A 923 13.70 20.92 13.89
N TYR A 924 13.62 21.01 12.55
CA TYR A 924 14.48 20.26 11.62
C TYR A 924 15.56 21.12 10.98
N TYR A 925 15.73 22.37 11.45
CA TYR A 925 16.72 23.31 10.95
C TYR A 925 16.69 23.47 9.42
N THR A 926 15.49 23.46 8.84
CA THR A 926 15.30 23.78 7.43
C THR A 926 15.95 25.14 7.16
N GLN A 927 16.80 25.23 6.12
CA GLN A 927 17.52 26.43 5.73
C GLN A 927 18.48 27.01 6.79
N LEU A 928 19.12 26.13 7.58
CA LEU A 928 20.08 26.53 8.61
C LEU A 928 21.26 27.36 8.09
N ALA A 929 21.74 27.11 6.87
CA ALA A 929 22.91 27.78 6.31
C ALA A 929 22.60 29.20 5.80
N ASP A 930 21.34 29.48 5.47
CA ASP A 930 20.92 30.79 4.93
C ASP A 930 19.51 31.19 5.42
N PRO A 931 19.31 31.35 6.75
CA PRO A 931 17.98 31.49 7.34
C PRO A 931 17.28 32.82 7.01
N LEU A 932 18.01 33.80 6.45
CA LEU A 932 17.47 35.13 6.08
C LEU A 932 16.97 35.18 4.64
N ASN A 933 17.23 34.15 3.83
CA ASN A 933 16.86 34.12 2.42
C ASN A 933 15.41 33.61 2.24
N LEU A 934 14.46 34.52 2.47
CA LEU A 934 13.03 34.26 2.34
C LEU A 934 12.63 33.89 0.90
N ASP A 935 13.28 34.46 -0.11
CA ASP A 935 12.99 34.16 -1.51
C ASP A 935 13.25 32.69 -1.84
N LEU A 936 14.35 32.13 -1.35
CA LEU A 936 14.65 30.70 -1.50
C LEU A 936 13.64 29.84 -0.74
N TYR A 937 13.29 30.24 0.49
CA TYR A 937 12.30 29.54 1.29
C TYR A 937 10.96 29.43 0.55
N GLU A 938 10.43 30.53 0.04
CA GLU A 938 9.14 30.59 -0.66
C GLU A 938 9.14 29.81 -1.98
N GLN A 939 10.29 29.67 -2.65
CA GLN A 939 10.39 28.87 -3.87
C GLN A 939 10.40 27.36 -3.59
N GLU A 940 10.97 26.96 -2.45
CA GLU A 940 11.23 25.57 -2.08
C GLU A 940 10.15 24.96 -1.19
N CYS A 941 9.59 25.74 -0.27
CA CYS A 941 8.47 25.36 0.58
C CYS A 941 7.16 25.47 -0.20
N SER A 942 6.44 24.35 -0.29
CA SER A 942 5.16 24.30 -0.97
C SER A 942 4.36 23.06 -0.54
N PRO A 943 3.06 22.98 -0.87
CA PRO A 943 2.27 21.77 -0.61
C PRO A 943 2.84 20.51 -1.28
N ASP A 944 3.46 20.63 -2.46
CA ASP A 944 4.12 19.51 -3.13
C ASP A 944 5.50 19.15 -2.54
N ASN A 945 6.06 20.00 -1.68
CA ASN A 945 7.35 19.78 -1.02
C ASN A 945 7.31 20.19 0.47
N PRO A 946 6.44 19.54 1.28
CA PRO A 946 6.15 19.98 2.64
C PRO A 946 7.34 19.82 3.60
N LEU A 947 8.33 19.00 3.26
CA LEU A 947 9.55 18.80 4.04
C LEU A 947 10.54 19.97 3.92
N ARG A 948 10.44 20.80 2.87
CA ARG A 948 11.18 22.08 2.75
C ARG A 948 10.51 23.25 3.46
N CYS A 949 9.36 23.04 4.08
CA CYS A 949 8.71 24.06 4.91
C CYS A 949 9.16 23.95 6.36
N TYR A 950 9.13 25.08 7.08
CA TYR A 950 9.19 25.01 8.54
C TYR A 950 7.99 24.21 9.04
N VAL A 951 8.21 23.28 9.96
CA VAL A 951 7.13 22.48 10.55
C VAL A 951 6.00 23.37 11.10
N GLY A 952 6.39 24.48 11.72
CA GLY A 952 5.46 25.46 12.23
C GLY A 952 4.79 26.32 11.17
N ASP A 953 5.29 26.40 9.94
CA ASP A 953 4.65 27.19 8.88
C ASP A 953 3.55 26.38 8.17
N VAL A 954 2.46 26.14 8.89
CA VAL A 954 1.33 25.32 8.42
C VAL A 954 0.61 26.00 7.26
N GLY A 955 0.46 27.32 7.30
CA GLY A 955 -0.19 28.09 6.24
C GLY A 955 0.52 27.99 4.89
N ALA A 956 1.86 27.91 4.85
CA ALA A 956 2.59 27.70 3.59
C ALA A 956 2.33 26.32 2.96
N ARG A 957 1.97 25.31 3.75
CA ARG A 957 1.65 23.94 3.26
C ARG A 957 0.18 23.74 2.95
N LEU A 958 -0.72 24.33 3.75
CA LEU A 958 -2.16 24.06 3.69
C LEU A 958 -3.00 25.23 3.16
N GLY A 959 -2.37 26.38 2.93
CA GLY A 959 -3.06 27.62 2.61
C GLY A 959 -3.57 28.37 3.84
N THR A 960 -4.13 29.55 3.58
CA THR A 960 -4.70 30.44 4.59
C THR A 960 -6.04 29.95 5.12
N ILE A 961 -6.45 30.46 6.29
CA ILE A 961 -7.74 30.19 6.90
C ILE A 961 -8.59 31.47 6.96
N ASP A 962 -9.90 31.28 7.05
CA ASP A 962 -10.86 32.38 7.16
C ASP A 962 -11.51 32.40 8.56
N LEU A 963 -11.90 33.59 9.02
CA LEU A 963 -12.70 33.77 10.22
C LEU A 963 -14.11 34.18 9.82
N GLY A 964 -15.12 33.55 10.42
CA GLY A 964 -16.53 33.78 10.11
C GLY A 964 -17.00 33.07 8.84
N GLY A 965 -16.12 32.28 8.22
CA GLY A 965 -16.43 31.41 7.09
C GLY A 965 -16.95 30.04 7.51
N GLU A 966 -17.02 29.13 6.53
CA GLU A 966 -17.38 27.74 6.74
C GLU A 966 -16.27 26.98 7.48
N ARG A 967 -16.63 25.91 8.20
CA ARG A 967 -15.64 24.99 8.77
C ARG A 967 -14.89 24.27 7.66
N VAL A 968 -13.60 24.06 7.86
CA VAL A 968 -12.75 23.33 6.90
C VAL A 968 -12.03 22.17 7.58
N VAL A 969 -11.85 21.09 6.82
CA VAL A 969 -11.06 19.93 7.21
C VAL A 969 -9.85 19.85 6.30
N LEU A 970 -8.66 19.93 6.88
CA LEU A 970 -7.37 19.91 6.21
C LEU A 970 -6.58 18.68 6.66
N THR A 971 -5.61 18.25 5.86
CA THR A 971 -4.73 17.12 6.19
C THR A 971 -3.28 17.53 5.96
N ASP A 972 -2.41 17.33 6.96
CA ASP A 972 -0.99 17.69 6.90
C ASP A 972 -0.09 16.48 7.20
N SER A 973 0.90 16.26 6.35
CA SER A 973 1.90 15.19 6.49
C SER A 973 3.12 15.58 7.31
N ASN A 974 3.36 16.88 7.53
CA ASN A 974 4.51 17.41 8.27
C ASN A 974 4.11 18.05 9.62
N PHE A 975 2.97 17.68 10.19
CA PHE A 975 2.48 18.18 11.49
C PHE A 975 2.51 17.08 12.56
N PRO A 976 3.63 16.88 13.28
CA PRO A 976 3.72 15.89 14.36
C PRO A 976 3.05 16.38 15.66
N LEU A 977 2.11 15.61 16.23
CA LEU A 977 1.50 15.94 17.54
C LEU A 977 2.33 15.46 18.73
N GLU A 978 3.03 14.32 18.60
CA GLU A 978 3.80 13.68 19.68
C GLU A 978 5.33 13.88 19.54
N ALA A 979 6.02 13.79 20.69
CA ALA A 979 7.48 13.92 20.82
C ALA A 979 8.24 12.78 20.12
N PRO A 980 9.50 12.98 19.66
CA PRO A 980 10.50 13.92 20.22
C PRO A 980 10.30 15.40 19.90
N VAL A 981 9.62 15.72 18.79
CA VAL A 981 9.38 17.09 18.30
C VAL A 981 7.89 17.31 18.07
N GLY A 982 7.06 17.15 19.11
CA GLY A 982 5.60 17.25 19.00
C GLY A 982 5.05 18.67 19.14
N ALA A 983 3.94 18.98 18.49
CA ALA A 983 3.31 20.30 18.53
C ALA A 983 2.58 20.61 19.85
N ILE A 984 2.22 19.59 20.65
CA ILE A 984 1.55 19.81 21.95
C ILE A 984 2.48 20.60 22.89
N GLY A 985 1.92 21.62 23.57
CA GLY A 985 2.64 22.54 24.45
C GLY A 985 3.17 23.80 23.76
N ARG A 986 2.98 23.92 22.45
CA ARG A 986 3.29 25.10 21.64
C ARG A 986 2.05 25.97 21.43
N SER A 987 2.17 27.04 20.66
CA SER A 987 1.04 27.92 20.30
C SER A 987 0.82 28.01 18.80
N ILE A 988 -0.43 28.21 18.38
CA ILE A 988 -0.79 28.62 17.01
C ILE A 988 -1.01 30.13 17.04
N VAL A 989 -0.35 30.84 16.13
CA VAL A 989 -0.54 32.26 15.85
C VAL A 989 -1.23 32.40 14.50
N ILE A 990 -2.35 33.12 14.50
CA ILE A 990 -3.11 33.54 13.32
C ILE A 990 -2.69 34.97 13.02
N PHE A 991 -2.31 35.23 11.78
CA PHE A 991 -1.92 36.54 11.28
C PHE A 991 -3.12 37.34 10.79
N GLY A 992 -2.91 38.60 10.44
CA GLY A 992 -3.96 39.52 9.99
C GLY A 992 -4.63 39.04 8.69
N PRO A 993 -5.78 39.65 8.35
CA PRO A 993 -6.47 39.35 7.10
C PRO A 993 -5.62 39.75 5.88
N ASP A 994 -5.96 39.21 4.71
CA ASP A 994 -5.35 39.56 3.43
C ASP A 994 -3.82 39.42 3.42
N HIS A 995 -3.31 38.33 4.01
CA HIS A 995 -1.88 38.03 4.15
C HIS A 995 -1.08 39.04 4.99
N SER A 996 -1.74 39.86 5.81
CA SER A 996 -1.06 40.80 6.71
C SER A 996 -0.11 40.07 7.67
N HIS A 997 1.10 40.59 7.84
CA HIS A 997 2.10 40.04 8.77
C HIS A 997 1.85 40.38 10.25
N GLU A 998 0.80 41.13 10.57
CA GLU A 998 0.47 41.46 11.94
C GLU A 998 -0.14 40.27 12.68
N ARG A 999 0.19 40.09 13.96
CA ARG A 999 -0.38 39.01 14.78
C ARG A 999 -1.82 39.33 15.16
N PHE A 1000 -2.75 38.50 14.71
CA PHE A 1000 -4.18 38.69 14.89
C PHE A 1000 -4.71 37.98 16.14
N ALA A 1001 -4.46 36.69 16.29
CA ALA A 1001 -4.90 35.90 17.46
C ALA A 1001 -3.95 34.73 17.72
N CYS A 1002 -3.99 34.16 18.92
CA CYS A 1002 -3.23 32.95 19.24
C CYS A 1002 -3.91 32.09 20.29
N ALA A 1003 -3.54 30.80 20.31
CA ALA A 1003 -3.99 29.82 21.29
C ALA A 1003 -2.94 28.72 21.48
N ASN A 1004 -2.94 28.08 22.65
CA ASN A 1004 -2.04 26.95 22.94
C ASN A 1004 -2.58 25.66 22.34
N ILE A 1005 -1.69 24.82 21.82
CA ILE A 1005 -2.00 23.46 21.38
C ILE A 1005 -1.95 22.55 22.61
N GLU A 1006 -3.11 22.12 23.07
CA GLU A 1006 -3.27 21.33 24.29
C GLU A 1006 -3.92 19.97 23.98
N PRO A 1007 -3.73 18.94 24.82
CA PRO A 1007 -4.41 17.66 24.65
C PRO A 1007 -5.94 17.82 24.70
N ASP A 1008 -6.64 17.21 23.75
CA ASP A 1008 -8.11 17.18 23.70
C ASP A 1008 -8.62 15.87 24.31
N HIS A 1009 -8.66 15.82 25.64
CA HIS A 1009 -9.21 14.67 26.36
C HIS A 1009 -10.73 14.59 26.17
N ASN A 1010 -11.29 13.39 26.02
CA ASN A 1010 -12.74 13.18 25.91
C ASN A 1010 -13.20 12.24 27.03
N VAL A 1011 -13.79 12.82 28.08
CA VAL A 1011 -14.37 12.08 29.21
C VAL A 1011 -15.86 11.93 28.97
N ILE A 1012 -16.36 10.70 29.05
CA ILE A 1012 -17.75 10.35 28.76
C ILE A 1012 -18.46 10.00 30.07
N LYS A 1013 -19.61 10.65 30.35
CA LYS A 1013 -20.41 10.38 31.54
C LYS A 1013 -21.90 10.26 31.23
N TYR A 1014 -22.53 9.27 31.86
CA TYR A 1014 -23.99 9.17 31.91
C TYR A 1014 -24.54 10.06 33.00
N ILE A 1015 -25.58 10.83 32.66
CA ILE A 1015 -26.32 11.62 33.64
C ILE A 1015 -27.81 11.27 33.57
N ASN A 1016 -28.43 11.17 34.74
CA ASN A 1016 -29.87 10.98 34.89
C ASN A 1016 -30.43 12.24 35.56
N LEU A 1017 -31.33 12.93 34.87
CA LEU A 1017 -31.95 14.16 35.35
C LEU A 1017 -33.45 13.99 35.48
N GLN A 1018 -34.04 14.69 36.44
CA GLN A 1018 -35.48 14.85 36.49
C GLN A 1018 -35.91 15.72 35.30
N LYS A 1019 -36.85 15.23 34.48
CA LYS A 1019 -37.31 15.93 33.27
C LYS A 1019 -38.38 16.96 33.64
N PRO A 1020 -38.12 18.28 33.54
CA PRO A 1020 -39.17 19.29 33.68
C PRO A 1020 -40.15 19.25 32.49
N PRO A 1021 -41.37 19.82 32.63
CA PRO A 1021 -42.41 19.76 31.59
C PRO A 1021 -41.98 20.28 30.22
N ARG A 1022 -41.08 21.28 30.19
CA ARG A 1022 -40.45 21.81 28.98
C ARG A 1022 -38.93 21.61 29.08
N PHE A 1023 -38.47 20.40 28.76
CA PHE A 1023 -37.04 20.10 28.74
C PHE A 1023 -36.51 20.09 27.30
N VAL A 1024 -35.52 20.93 27.02
CA VAL A 1024 -34.79 20.96 25.75
C VAL A 1024 -33.31 20.75 26.05
N VAL A 1025 -32.72 19.70 25.48
CA VAL A 1025 -31.32 19.32 25.72
C VAL A 1025 -30.36 20.48 25.43
N ALA A 1026 -30.56 21.20 24.31
CA ALA A 1026 -29.72 22.33 23.94
C ALA A 1026 -29.78 23.48 24.95
N GLN A 1027 -30.96 23.80 25.49
CA GLN A 1027 -31.10 24.85 26.52
C GLN A 1027 -30.43 24.43 27.82
N PHE A 1028 -30.57 23.17 28.21
CA PHE A 1028 -29.89 22.60 29.36
C PHE A 1028 -28.36 22.70 29.23
N LEU A 1029 -27.80 22.32 28.07
CA LEU A 1029 -26.37 22.45 27.80
C LEU A 1029 -25.89 23.90 27.83
N ASP A 1030 -26.66 24.83 27.24
CA ASP A 1030 -26.32 26.26 27.25
C ASP A 1030 -26.35 26.84 28.67
N GLU A 1031 -27.29 26.42 29.52
CA GLU A 1031 -27.33 26.80 30.94
C GLU A 1031 -26.10 26.24 31.67
N LEU A 1032 -25.75 24.97 31.47
CA LEU A 1032 -24.54 24.38 32.05
C LEU A 1032 -23.27 25.10 31.61
N ARG A 1033 -23.10 25.35 30.30
CA ARG A 1033 -21.95 26.08 29.75
C ARG A 1033 -21.85 27.48 30.34
N SER A 1034 -22.98 28.18 30.47
CA SER A 1034 -23.03 29.52 31.07
C SER A 1034 -22.67 29.51 32.55
N VAL A 1035 -23.11 28.50 33.32
CA VAL A 1035 -22.77 28.39 34.75
C VAL A 1035 -21.34 27.92 34.93
N MET A 1036 -20.85 26.97 34.15
CA MET A 1036 -19.46 26.50 34.23
C MET A 1036 -18.47 27.49 33.61
N GLY A 1037 -18.93 28.45 32.80
CA GLY A 1037 -18.08 29.45 32.17
C GLY A 1037 -17.19 28.88 31.06
N ILE A 1038 -17.70 27.89 30.31
CA ILE A 1038 -16.94 27.16 29.27
C ILE A 1038 -17.54 27.36 27.88
N PRO A 1039 -16.72 27.30 26.80
CA PRO A 1039 -17.20 27.37 25.42
C PRO A 1039 -17.93 26.09 24.99
N GLU A 1040 -18.67 26.19 23.87
CA GLU A 1040 -19.56 25.15 23.36
C GLU A 1040 -18.87 23.81 23.04
N TRP A 1041 -17.61 23.85 22.61
CA TRP A 1041 -16.86 22.66 22.21
C TRP A 1041 -16.21 21.89 23.37
N MET A 1042 -16.25 22.41 24.61
CA MET A 1042 -15.73 21.71 25.81
C MET A 1042 -16.78 20.85 26.51
N LEU A 1043 -18.06 21.04 26.20
CA LEU A 1043 -19.17 20.27 26.77
C LEU A 1043 -20.19 19.97 25.68
N ASP A 1044 -20.37 18.69 25.36
CA ASP A 1044 -21.15 18.21 24.23
C ASP A 1044 -22.03 17.02 24.66
N VAL A 1045 -23.05 16.67 23.88
CA VAL A 1045 -24.00 15.58 24.17
C VAL A 1045 -24.17 14.69 22.93
N ASP A 1046 -24.26 13.38 23.13
CA ASP A 1046 -24.73 12.50 22.05
C ASP A 1046 -26.27 12.44 22.09
N ALA A 1047 -26.90 13.24 21.22
CA ALA A 1047 -28.36 13.33 21.17
C ALA A 1047 -29.03 11.97 20.93
N ARG A 1048 -28.38 11.05 20.19
CA ARG A 1048 -28.93 9.72 19.81
C ARG A 1048 -29.13 8.78 21.01
N LYS A 1049 -28.31 8.95 22.05
CA LYS A 1049 -28.34 8.09 23.25
C LYS A 1049 -29.20 8.67 24.36
N THR A 1050 -29.91 9.77 24.08
CA THR A 1050 -30.86 10.36 25.02
C THR A 1050 -32.09 9.48 25.14
N LYS A 1051 -32.42 9.06 26.36
CA LYS A 1051 -33.56 8.17 26.65
C LYS A 1051 -34.42 8.74 27.76
N GLU A 1052 -35.73 8.59 27.62
CA GLU A 1052 -36.68 8.89 28.70
C GLU A 1052 -36.88 7.64 29.56
N LEU A 1053 -36.74 7.81 30.87
CA LEU A 1053 -36.89 6.78 31.88
C LEU A 1053 -38.11 7.07 32.75
N HIS A 1054 -38.64 6.03 33.40
CA HIS A 1054 -39.75 6.12 34.37
C HIS A 1054 -40.99 6.85 33.81
N GLY A 1055 -41.47 6.45 32.63
CA GLY A 1055 -42.68 7.02 32.03
C GLY A 1055 -42.57 8.51 31.67
N GLY A 1056 -41.36 8.99 31.36
CA GLY A 1056 -41.12 10.39 30.99
C GLY A 1056 -40.77 11.31 32.17
N ALA A 1057 -40.70 10.79 33.39
CA ALA A 1057 -40.31 11.58 34.56
C ALA A 1057 -38.81 11.93 34.58
N CYS A 1058 -37.99 11.10 33.93
CA CYS A 1058 -36.54 11.24 33.94
C CYS A 1058 -35.96 11.16 32.54
N ILE A 1059 -34.82 11.82 32.36
CA ILE A 1059 -34.06 11.81 31.12
C ILE A 1059 -32.63 11.38 31.40
N GLN A 1060 -32.18 10.39 30.65
CA GLN A 1060 -30.82 9.90 30.63
C GLN A 1060 -30.12 10.40 29.37
N MET A 1061 -28.91 10.92 29.50
CA MET A 1061 -28.09 11.32 28.35
C MET A 1061 -26.61 11.07 28.59
N ILE A 1062 -25.86 10.98 27.50
CA ILE A 1062 -24.40 10.85 27.52
C ILE A 1062 -23.78 12.20 27.22
N ILE A 1063 -22.99 12.70 28.17
CA ILE A 1063 -22.26 13.95 28.04
C ILE A 1063 -20.78 13.65 27.80
N HIS A 1064 -20.22 14.43 26.89
CA HIS A 1064 -18.81 14.45 26.52
C HIS A 1064 -18.17 15.73 27.05
N PHE A 1065 -17.21 15.58 27.97
CA PHE A 1065 -16.34 16.66 28.41
C PHE A 1065 -15.07 16.61 27.57
N LYS A 1066 -14.78 17.71 26.87
CA LYS A 1066 -13.70 17.81 25.90
C LYS A 1066 -12.66 18.86 26.31
N GLY A 1067 -11.43 18.75 25.81
CA GLY A 1067 -10.32 19.65 26.08
C GLY A 1067 -9.44 19.25 27.27
N PRO A 1068 -8.41 20.07 27.58
CA PRO A 1068 -7.39 19.74 28.59
C PRO A 1068 -7.95 19.62 30.00
N LEU A 1069 -9.05 20.31 30.30
CA LEU A 1069 -9.70 20.31 31.61
C LEU A 1069 -10.84 19.29 31.74
N ALA A 1070 -11.02 18.36 30.79
CA ALA A 1070 -12.18 17.46 30.73
C ALA A 1070 -12.53 16.78 32.07
N HIS A 1071 -11.54 16.23 32.78
CA HIS A 1071 -11.74 15.60 34.10
C HIS A 1071 -12.23 16.59 35.16
N ARG A 1072 -11.71 17.82 35.16
CA ARG A 1072 -12.16 18.88 36.08
C ARG A 1072 -13.58 19.31 35.75
N LEU A 1073 -13.91 19.44 34.46
CA LEU A 1073 -15.27 19.79 34.01
C LEU A 1073 -16.28 18.73 34.45
N GLU A 1074 -15.94 17.45 34.34
CA GLU A 1074 -16.78 16.34 34.81
C GLU A 1074 -17.06 16.43 36.33
N LEU A 1075 -16.02 16.69 37.13
CA LEU A 1075 -16.15 16.84 38.58
C LEU A 1075 -16.96 18.08 38.95
N ASP A 1076 -16.69 19.22 38.33
CA ASP A 1076 -17.41 20.47 38.59
C ASP A 1076 -18.88 20.36 38.19
N MET A 1077 -19.18 19.67 37.08
CA MET A 1077 -20.56 19.40 36.65
C MET A 1077 -21.28 18.47 37.62
N SER A 1078 -20.60 17.45 38.14
CA SER A 1078 -21.14 16.55 39.17
C SER A 1078 -21.48 17.30 40.45
N ARG A 1079 -20.59 18.20 40.90
CA ARG A 1079 -20.86 19.10 42.03
C ARG A 1079 -22.02 20.04 41.73
N LEU A 1080 -22.08 20.60 40.52
CA LEU A 1080 -23.14 21.52 40.11
C LEU A 1080 -24.51 20.84 40.08
N ILE A 1081 -24.64 19.62 39.58
CA ILE A 1081 -25.91 18.88 39.60
C ILE A 1081 -26.28 18.45 41.04
N ALA A 1082 -25.30 18.02 41.84
CA ALA A 1082 -25.56 17.58 43.21
C ALA A 1082 -25.93 18.73 44.17
N ALA A 1083 -25.17 19.82 44.14
CA ALA A 1083 -25.36 20.98 45.02
C ALA A 1083 -26.30 22.06 44.44
N GLY A 1084 -26.59 22.02 43.14
CA GLY A 1084 -27.37 23.03 42.41
C GLY A 1084 -26.62 24.35 42.20
N ARG A 1085 -25.35 24.46 42.60
CA ARG A 1085 -24.54 25.68 42.57
C ARG A 1085 -23.06 25.39 42.32
N LEU A 1086 -22.38 26.31 41.63
CA LEU A 1086 -20.93 26.34 41.45
C LEU A 1086 -20.42 27.78 41.62
N ASP A 1087 -19.61 28.04 42.66
CA ASP A 1087 -19.22 29.40 43.05
C ASP A 1087 -18.28 30.09 42.06
N ALA A 1088 -17.32 29.37 41.47
CA ALA A 1088 -16.38 29.89 40.49
C ALA A 1088 -16.58 29.22 39.12
N PRO A 1089 -16.26 29.90 38.00
CA PRO A 1089 -16.24 29.24 36.70
C PRO A 1089 -15.17 28.12 36.69
N SER A 1090 -15.44 27.05 35.94
CA SER A 1090 -14.53 25.92 35.79
C SER A 1090 -13.30 26.26 34.94
N LEU A 1091 -13.46 27.19 33.99
CA LEU A 1091 -12.39 27.67 33.12
C LEU A 1091 -11.95 29.08 33.56
N PHE A 1092 -10.66 29.23 33.84
CA PHE A 1092 -10.05 30.52 34.12
C PHE A 1092 -9.64 31.21 32.82
N ILE A 1093 -10.14 32.42 32.59
CA ILE A 1093 -9.79 33.25 31.43
C ILE A 1093 -9.00 34.47 31.94
N PRO A 1094 -7.70 34.57 31.65
CA PRO A 1094 -6.87 35.66 32.17
C PRO A 1094 -7.41 37.04 31.77
N GLY A 1095 -7.53 37.98 32.71
CA GLY A 1095 -7.98 39.35 32.42
C GLY A 1095 -9.48 39.51 32.12
N TYR A 1096 -10.29 38.43 32.19
CA TYR A 1096 -11.73 38.48 31.95
C TYR A 1096 -12.52 37.88 33.11
N VAL A 1097 -13.42 38.67 33.69
CA VAL A 1097 -14.35 38.22 34.73
C VAL A 1097 -15.77 38.54 34.29
N ASN A 1098 -16.58 37.50 34.09
CA ASN A 1098 -18.00 37.68 33.77
C ASN A 1098 -18.80 37.99 35.05
N GLN A 1099 -18.96 39.27 35.36
CA GLN A 1099 -19.75 39.74 36.51
C GLN A 1099 -21.23 39.33 36.45
N LYS A 1100 -21.77 39.01 35.27
CA LYS A 1100 -23.17 38.59 35.05
C LYS A 1100 -23.37 37.07 35.08
N ARG A 1101 -22.34 36.30 35.47
CA ARG A 1101 -22.41 34.83 35.51
C ARG A 1101 -23.45 34.36 36.54
N LYS A 1102 -24.35 33.47 36.11
CA LYS A 1102 -25.23 32.71 37.01
C LYS A 1102 -24.43 31.60 37.69
N ALA A 1103 -24.59 31.42 39.00
CA ALA A 1103 -23.88 30.40 39.77
C ALA A 1103 -24.71 29.12 40.00
N THR A 1104 -26.01 29.14 39.70
CA THR A 1104 -26.95 28.07 40.05
C THR A 1104 -27.67 27.52 38.83
N ILE A 1105 -28.05 26.25 38.88
CA ILE A 1105 -28.94 25.60 37.90
C ILE A 1105 -30.24 25.15 38.52
N SER A 1106 -31.30 25.05 37.71
CA SER A 1106 -32.62 24.60 38.16
C SER A 1106 -32.84 23.08 38.12
N TYR A 1107 -31.92 22.33 37.50
CA TYR A 1107 -32.04 20.89 37.27
C TYR A 1107 -31.57 20.06 38.47
N ARG A 1108 -32.15 18.87 38.65
CA ARG A 1108 -31.82 17.93 39.74
C ARG A 1108 -31.55 16.53 39.18
N THR A 1109 -30.73 15.75 39.88
CA THR A 1109 -30.54 14.33 39.57
C THR A 1109 -31.88 13.58 39.66
N CYS A 1110 -32.09 12.63 38.75
CA CYS A 1110 -33.10 11.61 38.89
C CYS A 1110 -32.44 10.33 39.39
N GLY A 1111 -32.83 9.88 40.59
CA GLY A 1111 -32.33 8.64 41.20
C GLY A 1111 -33.33 8.10 42.21
N VAL A 1112 -33.28 6.78 42.42
CA VAL A 1112 -34.01 6.09 43.50
C VAL A 1112 -33.47 6.66 44.81
N ARG A 1113 -34.28 7.45 45.52
CA ARG A 1113 -33.93 7.86 46.88
C ARG A 1113 -33.72 6.59 47.70
N ASP A 1114 -32.57 6.52 48.37
CA ASP A 1114 -32.40 5.60 49.48
C ASP A 1114 -33.56 5.85 50.45
N THR A 1115 -34.28 4.79 50.83
CA THR A 1115 -35.51 4.89 51.65
C THR A 1115 -35.26 5.56 52.99
N ASN A 1116 -34.00 5.69 53.41
CA ASN A 1116 -33.59 6.28 54.67
C ASN A 1116 -33.37 7.82 54.67
N GLU A 1117 -33.42 8.52 53.53
CA GLU A 1117 -33.30 9.99 53.54
C GLU A 1117 -34.61 10.69 53.96
N LYS A 1118 -34.75 11.00 55.26
CA LYS A 1118 -35.86 11.78 55.82
C LYS A 1118 -35.78 13.26 55.37
N ARG A 1119 -36.90 13.76 54.84
CA ARG A 1119 -37.13 15.16 54.44
C ARG A 1119 -36.82 16.14 55.60
N THR A 1120 -35.69 16.83 55.57
CA THR A 1120 -35.60 18.17 56.19
C THR A 1120 -36.30 19.15 55.26
N LYS A 1121 -37.63 19.29 55.44
CA LYS A 1121 -38.38 20.44 54.92
C LYS A 1121 -37.90 21.67 55.68
N ASN A 1122 -36.81 22.30 55.23
CA ASN A 1122 -36.53 23.67 55.63
C ASN A 1122 -37.55 24.56 54.91
N PHE A 1123 -38.65 24.78 55.62
CA PHE A 1123 -39.66 25.76 55.30
C PHE A 1123 -38.99 27.12 55.19
N LYS A 1124 -39.37 27.86 54.14
CA LYS A 1124 -38.99 29.25 53.88
C LYS A 1124 -39.26 30.11 55.11
N GLY A 1125 -38.24 30.37 55.92
CA GLY A 1125 -38.23 31.43 56.92
C GLY A 1125 -37.75 32.71 56.26
N GLY A 1126 -38.66 33.68 56.13
CA GLY A 1126 -38.39 34.98 55.53
C GLY A 1126 -37.28 35.72 56.24
N PHE A 1127 -36.39 36.28 55.43
CA PHE A 1127 -35.42 37.31 55.81
C PHE A 1127 -36.17 38.54 56.34
N TYR A 1128 -36.23 38.70 57.66
CA TYR A 1128 -36.31 40.03 58.24
C TYR A 1128 -34.90 40.41 58.72
N SER A 1129 -34.33 41.32 57.93
CA SER A 1129 -33.21 42.17 58.28
C SER A 1129 -33.46 42.79 59.66
N SER A 1130 -32.64 42.43 60.64
CA SER A 1130 -32.34 43.33 61.75
C SER A 1130 -30.84 43.49 61.84
N SER A 1131 -30.41 44.71 61.54
CA SER A 1131 -29.10 45.25 61.84
C SER A 1131 -28.99 45.43 63.35
N SER A 1132 -28.01 44.79 63.99
CA SER A 1132 -27.28 45.42 65.10
C SER A 1132 -25.93 44.75 65.30
N ALA A 1133 -24.95 45.62 65.51
CA ALA A 1133 -23.51 45.41 65.63
C ALA A 1133 -23.11 44.75 66.98
N PRO A 1134 -21.84 44.80 67.44
CA PRO A 1134 -21.01 43.61 67.63
C PRO A 1134 -20.62 43.38 69.10
N ASN A 1135 -19.98 42.25 69.40
CA ASN A 1135 -18.99 42.01 70.47
C ASN A 1135 -18.71 40.50 70.51
N GLU A 1136 -17.60 40.04 69.93
CA GLU A 1136 -16.33 39.73 70.62
C GLU A 1136 -16.27 38.31 71.26
N PRO A 1137 -15.07 37.70 71.31
CA PRO A 1137 -14.91 36.27 71.09
C PRO A 1137 -14.54 35.49 72.36
N LYS A 1138 -14.89 34.20 72.44
CA LYS A 1138 -14.16 33.25 73.31
C LYS A 1138 -14.00 31.85 72.70
N PRO A 1139 -12.90 31.13 73.01
CA PRO A 1139 -12.42 29.95 72.27
C PRO A 1139 -12.51 28.63 73.08
N LEU A 1140 -12.55 27.50 72.36
CA LEU A 1140 -12.18 26.12 72.77
C LEU A 1140 -12.40 25.26 71.51
N VAL A 1141 -11.41 24.86 70.70
CA VAL A 1141 -10.26 23.98 70.92
C VAL A 1141 -10.61 22.68 71.65
N LEU A 1142 -10.86 21.61 70.89
CA LEU A 1142 -10.19 20.29 70.91
C LEU A 1142 -11.09 19.32 70.11
N ALA A 1143 -10.66 18.85 68.94
CA ALA A 1143 -9.88 17.61 68.76
C ALA A 1143 -10.72 16.38 69.17
N PHE A 1144 -11.26 15.64 68.20
CA PHE A 1144 -10.68 14.39 67.67
C PHE A 1144 -10.63 13.26 68.69
N VAL A 1145 -10.96 12.06 68.20
CA VAL A 1145 -11.05 10.77 68.90
C VAL A 1145 -12.41 10.56 69.54
N VAL A 1146 -13.31 9.93 68.78
CA VAL A 1146 -14.00 8.70 69.22
C VAL A 1146 -14.53 8.02 67.95
N ILE A 1147 -14.04 6.80 67.73
CA ILE A 1147 -14.51 5.77 66.79
C ILE A 1147 -13.88 5.83 65.37
N GLY A 1148 -12.55 5.73 65.36
CA GLY A 1148 -11.93 4.64 64.62
C GLY A 1148 -12.04 3.37 65.46
N LEU A 1149 -13.17 2.65 65.37
CA LEU A 1149 -13.36 1.28 65.88
C LEU A 1149 -14.67 0.73 65.30
N ALA A 1150 -14.74 0.69 63.97
CA ALA A 1150 -15.68 -0.16 63.24
C ALA A 1150 -15.06 -0.55 61.90
N PHE A 1151 -13.86 -1.13 61.96
CA PHE A 1151 -13.45 -2.09 60.94
C PHE A 1151 -14.07 -3.43 61.33
N ARG A 1152 -14.65 -4.10 60.31
CA ARG A 1152 -15.15 -5.49 60.29
C ARG A 1152 -16.59 -5.69 60.78
N PHE A 1153 -17.55 -5.55 59.86
CA PHE A 1153 -18.47 -6.62 59.47
C PHE A 1153 -19.26 -6.12 58.24
N LEU A 1154 -19.17 -6.88 57.14
CA LEU A 1154 -19.39 -6.51 55.71
C LEU A 1154 -18.14 -5.91 55.05
#